data_AF-A0A8H3QWR3-F1
#
_entry.id   AF-A0A8H3QWR3-F1
#
_cell.length_a   1.000
_cell.length_b   1.000
_cell.length_c   1.000
_cell.angle_alpha   90.00
_cell.angle_beta   90.00
_cell.angle_gamma   90.00
#
_symmetry.space_group_name_H-M   'P 1'
#
loop_
_entity.id
_entity.type
_entity.pdbx_description
1 polymer ?
#
loop_
_entity_poly.entity_id
_entity_poly.type
_entity_poly.pdbx_seq_one_letter_code
_entity_poly.pdbx_strand_id
1 'polypeptide(L)'
;MNSRNIMSSGSSGSQKRKVENMEEFSGKTTERKKQPPVKGSMFARSPSSFASSSTSTKGKERAFMTTVPMIYPSRIKVRANEFEDQLDPFVAIVQQAKETDKKLLEVMTNHHDVVYLPSLSPNKFQDCFHFMDGELPLLRRNHHDQIYNAIMKALNEENSSRGLHIYGPSGLGKSYSLYYLVSELRLQSYYRVTYINSCEEWWSSHQIEPYQYLLNELLCTFNKDELTPLTITDWAELVMYGLTNNIQKKLSEVNLLYNAKVSRIIEYLKQSETNNRKERFHLFLKELANYFKNDYWIWVFDQCNALYKHEVHNEYPFVLVNGLSGILNNSGLIIVSETSNNDACRFKSWNKLNLFDGYDDDEFNQWCTLRGYDDNKAQMDYVKYWTSAYPLELDIWYDTPAGNLQEKTENYLGLRESIIARDYQIYQDNLSKKRAENLNACVTSMILQTEPPLNKTYDMDHRFMRVGSVSFLDENEEFEIETILAIHPLTRLAITHSHGQNVINDLNEATLKALQSDEYTVDSMERITASYITTILDIMRKFEFRCWNFGNPSSNVFDKNIIFDKVIRLVNNDLSSIKDFKEYKNVLLIPEYPKYPNYPGVDFFIWNREEGVLLAFQIAIDKIHDRKNVNHFNEDWSRLCGINESKIYFIWITFDNVIEKVTKMIPNKLHVSFSSISDQFPIFKAMGYNFN
;
A
#
# COMPACT_ATOMS: atom_id res chain seq x y z
N MET A 1 -20.87 66.20 -4.28
CA MET A 1 -20.15 67.09 -5.21
C MET A 1 -18.83 67.49 -4.57
N ASN A 2 -17.73 66.82 -4.93
CA ASN A 2 -16.44 67.44 -5.27
C ASN A 2 -15.40 66.34 -5.50
N SER A 3 -14.81 66.42 -6.69
CA SER A 3 -13.85 65.51 -7.30
C SER A 3 -12.45 65.70 -6.74
N ARG A 4 -11.61 64.65 -6.80
CA ARG A 4 -10.16 64.72 -7.13
C ARG A 4 -9.55 63.32 -7.33
N ASN A 5 -9.49 62.94 -8.61
CA ASN A 5 -8.30 62.57 -9.40
C ASN A 5 -7.03 61.95 -8.77
N ILE A 6 -6.69 60.77 -9.33
CA ILE A 6 -5.47 60.46 -10.13
C ILE A 6 -4.24 59.75 -9.46
N MET A 7 -3.98 58.54 -10.00
CA MET A 7 -2.71 57.81 -10.25
C MET A 7 -1.88 57.33 -9.04
N SER A 8 -1.24 56.15 -9.01
CA SER A 8 -0.65 55.32 -10.09
C SER A 8 -0.43 53.86 -9.63
N SER A 9 -0.51 52.90 -10.56
CA SER A 9 0.52 51.86 -10.81
C SER A 9 0.04 50.95 -11.93
N GLY A 10 0.89 50.79 -12.94
CA GLY A 10 0.62 49.95 -14.11
C GLY A 10 1.45 48.67 -14.12
N SER A 11 1.04 47.78 -15.02
CA SER A 11 1.75 46.60 -15.57
C SER A 11 1.77 45.35 -14.67
N SER A 12 1.42 44.15 -15.11
CA SER A 12 1.38 43.57 -16.45
C SER A 12 0.29 42.48 -16.54
N GLY A 13 -0.40 42.40 -17.68
CA GLY A 13 -1.44 41.42 -17.94
C GLY A 13 -0.87 40.03 -18.23
N SER A 14 -1.37 39.04 -17.50
CA SER A 14 -1.12 37.61 -17.71
C SER A 14 -1.81 37.13 -18.99
N GLN A 15 -1.01 36.82 -20.01
CA GLN A 15 -1.46 36.11 -21.22
C GLN A 15 -1.99 34.72 -20.85
N LYS A 16 -3.30 34.52 -20.97
CA LYS A 16 -3.89 33.19 -21.13
C LYS A 16 -3.45 32.65 -22.49
N ARG A 17 -2.53 31.68 -22.52
CA ARG A 17 -2.25 30.90 -23.73
C ARG A 17 -3.45 29.99 -24.01
N LYS A 18 -4.10 30.23 -25.14
CA LYS A 18 -5.06 29.33 -25.77
C LYS A 18 -4.39 27.99 -26.06
N VAL A 19 -5.06 26.92 -25.66
CA VAL A 19 -4.86 25.57 -26.22
C VAL A 19 -5.50 25.61 -27.61
N GLU A 20 -4.70 25.50 -28.67
CA GLU A 20 -5.18 25.36 -30.04
C GLU A 20 -4.99 23.91 -30.52
N ASN A 21 -6.11 23.35 -31.00
CA ASN A 21 -6.28 22.25 -31.95
C ASN A 21 -6.03 20.79 -31.49
N MET A 22 -7.04 20.21 -30.85
CA MET A 22 -7.40 18.79 -30.96
C MET A 22 -8.81 18.68 -31.56
N GLU A 23 -8.95 18.91 -32.87
CA GLU A 23 -10.14 18.56 -33.63
C GLU A 23 -9.71 17.91 -34.94
N GLU A 24 -9.62 16.58 -34.97
CA GLU A 24 -9.81 15.81 -36.22
C GLU A 24 -9.89 14.29 -35.98
N PHE A 25 -10.81 13.81 -35.15
CA PHE A 25 -11.11 12.36 -35.10
C PHE A 25 -12.59 12.10 -34.81
N SER A 26 -13.43 12.18 -35.85
CA SER A 26 -14.76 11.56 -35.81
C SER A 26 -15.00 10.79 -37.12
N GLY A 27 -14.83 9.48 -37.05
CA GLY A 27 -15.19 8.54 -38.11
C GLY A 27 -16.14 7.50 -37.54
N LYS A 28 -17.40 7.52 -38.00
CA LYS A 28 -18.46 6.56 -37.62
C LYS A 28 -17.98 5.13 -37.85
N THR A 29 -18.14 4.27 -36.85
CA THR A 29 -17.86 2.82 -36.95
C THR A 29 -19.14 2.03 -36.69
N THR A 30 -19.41 1.06 -37.57
CA THR A 30 -20.51 0.10 -37.49
C THR A 30 -20.10 -1.10 -36.60
N GLU A 31 -21.01 -1.50 -35.72
CA GLU A 31 -20.86 -2.54 -34.69
C GLU A 31 -20.74 -3.97 -35.25
N ARG A 32 -19.86 -4.78 -34.65
CA ARG A 32 -20.05 -6.23 -34.51
C ARG A 32 -19.48 -6.70 -33.16
N LYS A 33 -20.36 -7.17 -32.28
CA LYS A 33 -20.09 -7.71 -30.94
C LYS A 33 -19.29 -9.02 -30.98
N LYS A 34 -18.28 -9.15 -30.12
CA LYS A 34 -17.79 -10.45 -29.60
C LYS A 34 -17.35 -10.28 -28.14
N GLN A 35 -17.91 -11.10 -27.25
CA GLN A 35 -17.44 -11.26 -25.87
C GLN A 35 -16.29 -12.29 -25.84
N PRO A 36 -15.32 -12.15 -24.91
CA PRO A 36 -14.27 -13.14 -24.71
C PRO A 36 -14.80 -14.42 -24.02
N PRO A 37 -14.24 -15.61 -24.33
CA PRO A 37 -14.64 -16.85 -23.67
C PRO A 37 -14.01 -16.96 -22.28
N VAL A 38 -14.85 -17.19 -21.26
CA VAL A 38 -14.45 -17.52 -19.89
C VAL A 38 -14.00 -18.98 -19.85
N LYS A 39 -12.70 -19.24 -19.65
CA LYS A 39 -12.21 -20.53 -19.17
C LYS A 39 -11.81 -20.38 -17.71
N GLY A 40 -12.69 -20.78 -16.81
CA GLY A 40 -12.36 -20.94 -15.39
C GLY A 40 -11.48 -22.17 -15.19
N SER A 41 -10.39 -22.04 -14.46
CA SER A 41 -9.64 -23.19 -13.95
C SER A 41 -10.36 -23.75 -12.73
N MET A 42 -11.07 -24.86 -12.91
CA MET A 42 -11.34 -25.79 -11.81
C MET A 42 -10.04 -26.56 -11.47
N PHE A 43 -10.03 -27.19 -10.29
CA PHE A 43 -9.40 -28.49 -9.97
C PHE A 43 -8.33 -28.53 -8.86
N ALA A 44 -8.82 -28.93 -7.68
CA ALA A 44 -8.30 -29.89 -6.69
C ALA A 44 -6.77 -30.05 -6.48
N ARG A 45 -6.32 -29.66 -5.27
CA ARG A 45 -5.02 -30.01 -4.66
C ARG A 45 -4.92 -31.50 -4.34
N SER A 46 -3.74 -32.09 -4.56
CA SER A 46 -3.30 -33.36 -3.95
C SER A 46 -1.88 -33.19 -3.40
N PRO A 47 -1.55 -33.74 -2.23
CA PRO A 47 -0.28 -33.47 -1.54
C PRO A 47 0.77 -34.54 -1.85
N SER A 48 2.04 -34.14 -1.95
CA SER A 48 3.14 -35.09 -1.71
C SER A 48 4.39 -34.39 -1.19
N SER A 49 4.72 -34.79 0.03
CA SER A 49 6.02 -34.76 0.71
C SER A 49 7.21 -35.09 -0.20
N PHE A 50 8.38 -34.48 0.05
CA PHE A 50 9.64 -35.22 0.19
C PHE A 50 10.70 -34.40 0.92
N ALA A 51 11.52 -35.11 1.68
CA ALA A 51 12.48 -34.62 2.66
C ALA A 51 13.93 -34.63 2.14
N SER A 52 14.78 -33.89 2.88
CA SER A 52 16.24 -34.06 3.04
C SER A 52 17.11 -33.63 1.85
N SER A 53 18.33 -33.08 1.98
CA SER A 53 19.20 -32.81 3.12
C SER A 53 20.29 -31.80 2.71
N SER A 54 20.75 -31.08 3.72
CA SER A 54 21.89 -30.15 3.82
C SER A 54 23.20 -30.50 3.08
N THR A 55 23.96 -29.46 2.70
CA THR A 55 25.28 -29.19 3.30
C THR A 55 25.81 -27.80 2.96
N SER A 56 26.29 -27.12 4.01
CA SER A 56 26.82 -25.76 4.06
C SER A 56 28.27 -25.65 3.61
N THR A 57 28.72 -24.46 3.18
CA THR A 57 30.00 -23.89 3.66
C THR A 57 30.06 -22.36 3.50
N LYS A 58 30.71 -21.75 4.50
CA LYS A 58 30.73 -20.31 4.85
C LYS A 58 31.74 -19.50 4.05
N GLY A 59 31.46 -18.21 3.87
CA GLY A 59 32.47 -17.16 3.63
C GLY A 59 31.92 -15.79 4.03
N LYS A 60 32.41 -15.23 5.15
CA LYS A 60 32.06 -13.88 5.66
C LYS A 60 33.03 -12.86 5.10
N GLU A 61 32.55 -11.73 4.57
CA GLU A 61 33.30 -10.47 4.54
C GLU A 61 32.37 -9.28 4.79
N ARG A 62 32.70 -8.48 5.82
CA ARG A 62 32.04 -7.22 6.19
C ARG A 62 32.67 -6.08 5.41
N ALA A 63 31.87 -5.24 4.75
CA ALA A 63 32.33 -3.96 4.21
C ALA A 63 31.53 -2.80 4.80
N PHE A 64 32.25 -1.87 5.41
CA PHE A 64 31.74 -0.61 5.98
C PHE A 64 31.30 0.35 4.86
N MET A 65 30.13 0.97 5.00
CA MET A 65 29.67 2.06 4.12
C MET A 65 30.29 3.40 4.56
N THR A 66 31.15 3.96 3.72
CA THR A 66 31.50 5.40 3.73
C THR A 66 30.83 6.08 2.54
N THR A 67 29.96 7.04 2.81
CA THR A 67 29.29 7.90 1.82
C THR A 67 30.28 8.87 1.18
N VAL A 68 30.53 8.72 -0.12
CA VAL A 68 31.25 9.70 -0.95
C VAL A 68 30.23 10.43 -1.82
N PRO A 69 30.21 11.78 -1.86
CA PRO A 69 29.30 12.52 -2.73
C PRO A 69 29.71 12.32 -4.20
N MET A 70 28.79 11.85 -5.04
CA MET A 70 29.00 11.75 -6.49
C MET A 70 29.02 13.14 -7.13
N ILE A 71 30.16 13.52 -7.69
CA ILE A 71 30.29 14.63 -8.65
C ILE A 71 30.28 14.00 -10.05
N TYR A 72 29.29 14.34 -10.88
CA TYR A 72 29.17 13.79 -12.23
C TYR A 72 30.12 14.49 -13.23
N PRO A 73 30.86 13.73 -14.06
CA PRO A 73 31.67 14.31 -15.14
C PRO A 73 30.81 14.83 -16.28
N SER A 74 31.26 15.92 -16.92
CA SER A 74 30.58 16.59 -18.02
C SER A 74 30.63 15.79 -19.33
N ARG A 75 29.59 15.99 -20.14
CA ARG A 75 29.28 15.33 -21.43
C ARG A 75 30.51 15.10 -22.34
N ILE A 76 30.81 13.84 -22.63
CA ILE A 76 31.59 13.48 -23.82
C ILE A 76 30.61 13.29 -24.98
N LYS A 77 30.62 14.21 -25.95
CA LYS A 77 29.95 14.02 -27.24
C LYS A 77 30.75 12.99 -28.05
N VAL A 78 30.27 11.76 -28.12
CA VAL A 78 30.80 10.77 -29.08
C VAL A 78 30.23 11.11 -30.46
N ARG A 79 31.11 11.30 -31.45
CA ARG A 79 30.74 11.44 -32.86
C ARG A 79 30.34 10.07 -33.40
N ALA A 80 29.16 10.00 -34.02
CA ALA A 80 28.72 8.84 -34.78
C ALA A 80 29.57 8.70 -36.04
N ASN A 81 30.30 7.59 -36.16
CA ASN A 81 30.87 7.14 -37.42
C ASN A 81 30.53 5.66 -37.65
N GLU A 82 30.11 5.43 -38.90
CA GLU A 82 30.05 4.20 -39.69
C GLU A 82 28.84 3.25 -39.54
N PHE A 83 28.27 2.99 -40.73
CA PHE A 83 26.99 2.38 -41.05
C PHE A 83 27.27 1.06 -41.75
N GLU A 84 27.19 -0.04 -41.02
CA GLU A 84 26.90 -1.40 -41.50
C GLU A 84 26.64 -2.22 -40.22
N ASP A 85 25.60 -3.06 -40.22
CA ASP A 85 25.10 -3.87 -39.08
C ASP A 85 24.27 -3.16 -37.97
N GLN A 86 23.29 -2.31 -38.36
CA GLN A 86 22.36 -1.66 -37.41
C GLN A 86 21.12 -2.49 -37.01
N LEU A 87 20.85 -3.62 -37.68
CA LEU A 87 19.71 -4.51 -37.37
C LEU A 87 20.01 -5.58 -36.31
N ASP A 88 21.27 -6.04 -36.24
CA ASP A 88 21.67 -7.16 -35.39
C ASP A 88 21.29 -6.98 -33.91
N PRO A 89 21.39 -5.76 -33.33
CA PRO A 89 20.91 -5.53 -31.98
C PRO A 89 19.39 -5.75 -31.83
N PHE A 90 18.56 -5.31 -32.78
CA PHE A 90 17.10 -5.48 -32.68
C PHE A 90 16.65 -6.92 -32.92
N VAL A 91 17.31 -7.62 -33.85
CA VAL A 91 17.04 -9.05 -34.12
C VAL A 91 17.38 -9.89 -32.88
N ALA A 92 18.49 -9.60 -32.21
CA ALA A 92 18.86 -10.27 -30.96
C ALA A 92 17.80 -10.09 -29.86
N ILE A 93 17.21 -8.90 -29.73
CA ILE A 93 16.12 -8.63 -28.77
C ILE A 93 14.89 -9.48 -29.06
N VAL A 94 14.46 -9.55 -30.33
CA VAL A 94 13.29 -10.37 -30.72
C VAL A 94 13.55 -11.85 -30.45
N GLN A 95 14.77 -12.34 -30.74
CA GLN A 95 15.15 -13.73 -30.49
C GLN A 95 15.17 -14.04 -28.98
N GLN A 96 15.76 -13.17 -28.18
CA GLN A 96 15.74 -13.28 -26.72
C GLN A 96 14.31 -13.27 -26.16
N ALA A 97 13.44 -12.39 -26.67
CA ALA A 97 12.05 -12.35 -26.24
C ALA A 97 11.30 -13.66 -26.54
N LYS A 98 11.58 -14.32 -27.68
CA LYS A 98 11.00 -15.64 -28.00
C LYS A 98 11.48 -16.72 -27.03
N GLU A 99 12.76 -16.68 -26.64
CA GLU A 99 13.33 -17.60 -25.65
C GLU A 99 12.75 -17.36 -24.25
N THR A 100 12.58 -16.09 -23.85
CA THR A 100 11.91 -15.71 -22.60
C THR A 100 10.48 -16.23 -22.58
N ASP A 101 9.70 -16.07 -23.65
CA ASP A 101 8.32 -16.57 -23.71
C ASP A 101 8.25 -18.11 -23.60
N LYS A 102 9.24 -18.83 -24.13
CA LYS A 102 9.34 -20.28 -23.97
C LYS A 102 9.60 -20.67 -22.51
N LYS A 103 10.54 -19.99 -21.84
CA LYS A 103 10.81 -20.20 -20.41
C LYS A 103 9.60 -19.87 -19.55
N LEU A 104 8.90 -18.77 -19.85
CA LEU A 104 7.66 -18.39 -19.17
C LEU A 104 6.61 -19.49 -19.26
N LEU A 105 6.41 -20.08 -20.45
CA LEU A 105 5.45 -21.16 -20.61
C LEU A 105 5.80 -22.37 -19.74
N GLU A 106 7.08 -22.74 -19.64
CA GLU A 106 7.57 -23.84 -18.79
C GLU A 106 7.36 -23.54 -17.30
N VAL A 107 7.63 -22.32 -16.86
CA VAL A 107 7.46 -21.89 -15.47
C VAL A 107 5.98 -21.83 -15.08
N MET A 108 5.13 -21.23 -15.93
CA MET A 108 3.71 -20.99 -15.62
C MET A 108 2.82 -22.23 -15.74
N THR A 109 3.29 -23.30 -16.40
CA THR A 109 2.61 -24.60 -16.39
C THR A 109 2.86 -25.38 -15.10
N ASN A 110 3.92 -25.07 -14.36
CA ASN A 110 4.21 -25.68 -13.07
C ASN A 110 3.55 -24.86 -11.96
N HIS A 111 2.44 -25.37 -11.43
CA HIS A 111 1.65 -24.69 -10.39
C HIS A 111 2.34 -24.72 -9.03
N HIS A 112 3.35 -23.88 -8.86
CA HIS A 112 4.00 -23.65 -7.59
C HIS A 112 3.46 -22.38 -6.94
N ASP A 113 3.37 -22.41 -5.62
CA ASP A 113 3.04 -21.26 -4.79
C ASP A 113 4.10 -20.14 -4.91
N VAL A 114 5.34 -20.55 -5.19
CA VAL A 114 6.48 -19.67 -5.47
C VAL A 114 6.98 -19.94 -6.87
N VAL A 115 7.08 -18.87 -7.66
CA VAL A 115 7.38 -18.92 -9.09
C VAL A 115 8.66 -18.16 -9.36
N TYR A 116 9.52 -18.72 -10.22
CA TYR A 116 10.81 -18.13 -10.59
C TYR A 116 10.71 -17.59 -12.01
N LEU A 117 10.43 -16.30 -12.15
CA LEU A 117 10.16 -15.68 -13.45
C LEU A 117 11.46 -15.19 -14.12
N PRO A 118 11.65 -15.43 -15.42
CA PRO A 118 12.78 -14.86 -16.16
C PRO A 118 12.60 -13.35 -16.38
N SER A 119 13.71 -12.66 -16.67
CA SER A 119 13.65 -11.28 -17.13
C SER A 119 12.86 -11.14 -18.44
N LEU A 120 11.88 -10.24 -18.44
CA LEU A 120 10.93 -10.04 -19.54
C LEU A 120 11.49 -9.29 -20.77
N SER A 121 12.58 -8.55 -20.61
CA SER A 121 13.12 -7.64 -21.61
C SER A 121 14.61 -7.35 -21.30
N PRO A 122 15.42 -6.97 -22.30
CA PRO A 122 16.85 -6.70 -22.14
C PRO A 122 17.15 -5.37 -21.47
N ASN A 123 16.13 -4.59 -21.12
CA ASN A 123 16.32 -3.31 -20.46
C ASN A 123 16.89 -3.57 -19.06
N LYS A 124 18.09 -3.04 -18.79
CA LYS A 124 18.79 -3.15 -17.48
C LYS A 124 17.93 -2.69 -16.30
N PHE A 125 16.90 -1.91 -16.58
CA PHE A 125 16.00 -1.30 -15.63
C PHE A 125 14.94 -2.24 -15.05
N GLN A 126 15.13 -3.56 -15.21
CA GLN A 126 14.50 -4.56 -14.35
C GLN A 126 15.23 -4.75 -13.01
N ASP A 127 16.36 -4.05 -12.79
CA ASP A 127 17.11 -4.06 -11.52
C ASP A 127 16.30 -3.59 -10.31
N CYS A 128 15.15 -2.93 -10.52
CA CYS A 128 14.19 -2.63 -9.45
C CYS A 128 13.56 -3.89 -8.83
N PHE A 129 13.67 -5.03 -9.52
CA PHE A 129 13.30 -6.35 -9.03
C PHE A 129 14.53 -7.10 -8.52
N HIS A 130 14.35 -7.89 -7.47
CA HIS A 130 15.42 -8.65 -6.85
C HIS A 130 15.61 -10.00 -7.56
N PHE A 131 16.28 -9.99 -8.71
CA PHE A 131 16.67 -11.21 -9.40
C PHE A 131 17.79 -11.95 -8.64
N MET A 132 17.63 -13.27 -8.51
CA MET A 132 18.63 -14.19 -7.99
C MET A 132 18.99 -15.17 -9.11
N ASP A 133 20.27 -15.25 -9.47
CA ASP A 133 20.77 -16.13 -10.56
C ASP A 133 20.03 -15.96 -11.90
N GLY A 134 19.51 -14.76 -12.18
CA GLY A 134 18.78 -14.42 -13.41
C GLY A 134 17.28 -14.71 -13.37
N GLU A 135 16.74 -15.15 -12.23
CA GLU A 135 15.32 -15.42 -12.03
C GLU A 135 14.75 -14.56 -10.88
N LEU A 136 13.50 -14.15 -11.02
CA LEU A 136 12.77 -13.38 -10.03
C LEU A 136 11.93 -14.34 -9.17
N PRO A 137 12.31 -14.61 -7.91
CA PRO A 137 11.46 -15.35 -6.99
C PRO A 137 10.22 -14.51 -6.67
N LEU A 138 9.04 -15.09 -6.87
CA LEU A 138 7.77 -14.40 -6.67
C LEU A 138 6.77 -15.31 -5.97
N LEU A 139 6.16 -14.79 -4.91
CA LEU A 139 5.07 -15.46 -4.21
C LEU A 139 3.74 -15.11 -4.89
N ARG A 140 2.95 -16.12 -5.27
CA ARG A 140 1.64 -15.89 -5.88
C ARG A 140 0.65 -15.42 -4.82
N ARG A 141 0.10 -14.22 -5.05
CA ARG A 141 -0.84 -13.51 -4.19
C ARG A 141 -2.26 -13.42 -4.73
N ASN A 142 -3.24 -13.22 -3.86
CA ASN A 142 -4.59 -12.79 -4.14
C ASN A 142 -4.64 -11.46 -4.92
N HIS A 143 -3.64 -10.58 -4.75
CA HIS A 143 -3.51 -9.38 -5.58
C HIS A 143 -3.48 -9.69 -7.09
N HIS A 144 -2.92 -10.83 -7.51
CA HIS A 144 -2.93 -11.22 -8.91
C HIS A 144 -4.36 -11.43 -9.42
N ASP A 145 -5.19 -12.13 -8.64
CA ASP A 145 -6.58 -12.39 -8.99
C ASP A 145 -7.40 -11.10 -8.96
N GLN A 146 -7.17 -10.21 -7.98
CA GLN A 146 -7.81 -8.89 -7.92
C GLN A 146 -7.49 -8.02 -9.15
N ILE A 147 -6.21 -7.94 -9.54
CA ILE A 147 -5.80 -7.16 -10.72
C ILE A 147 -6.33 -7.83 -11.99
N TYR A 148 -6.24 -9.15 -12.13
CA TYR A 148 -6.77 -9.87 -13.29
C TYR A 148 -8.28 -9.62 -13.46
N ASN A 149 -9.06 -9.72 -12.39
CA ASN A 149 -10.49 -9.43 -12.42
C ASN A 149 -10.78 -7.97 -12.80
N ALA A 150 -9.98 -7.02 -12.31
CA ALA A 150 -10.10 -5.62 -12.68
C ALA A 150 -9.76 -5.37 -14.16
N ILE A 151 -8.74 -6.05 -14.70
CA ILE A 151 -8.42 -6.03 -16.14
C ILE A 151 -9.59 -6.58 -16.96
N MET A 152 -10.14 -7.74 -16.58
CA MET A 152 -11.27 -8.35 -17.30
C MET A 152 -12.50 -7.46 -17.27
N LYS A 153 -12.79 -6.82 -16.14
CA LYS A 153 -13.86 -5.82 -16.04
C LYS A 153 -13.60 -4.64 -16.98
N ALA A 154 -12.41 -4.04 -16.96
CA ALA A 154 -12.06 -2.92 -17.82
C ALA A 154 -12.09 -3.28 -19.32
N LEU A 155 -11.71 -4.52 -19.68
CA LEU A 155 -11.80 -5.04 -21.04
C LEU A 155 -13.23 -5.31 -21.51
N ASN A 156 -14.20 -5.41 -20.61
CA ASN A 156 -15.61 -5.63 -20.96
C ASN A 156 -16.42 -4.33 -21.03
N GLU A 157 -15.86 -3.18 -20.63
CA GLU A 157 -16.54 -1.90 -20.69
C GLU A 157 -16.63 -1.36 -22.13
N GLU A 158 -17.79 -0.80 -22.49
CA GLU A 158 -18.10 -0.27 -23.83
C GLU A 158 -17.48 1.12 -24.11
N ASN A 159 -16.66 1.64 -23.19
CA ASN A 159 -16.06 2.98 -23.30
C ASN A 159 -14.86 3.04 -24.24
N SER A 160 -14.71 4.16 -24.96
CA SER A 160 -13.65 4.41 -25.96
C SER A 160 -12.24 4.60 -25.38
N SER A 161 -12.09 4.68 -24.05
CA SER A 161 -10.80 4.73 -23.38
C SER A 161 -10.82 3.83 -22.14
N ARG A 162 -10.40 2.58 -22.29
CA ARG A 162 -10.31 1.63 -21.18
C ARG A 162 -9.04 1.93 -20.40
N GLY A 163 -9.22 2.44 -19.19
CA GLY A 163 -8.15 2.80 -18.28
C GLY A 163 -8.33 2.12 -16.93
N LEU A 164 -7.27 1.54 -16.39
CA LEU A 164 -7.21 0.97 -15.05
C LEU A 164 -6.11 1.67 -14.26
N HIS A 165 -6.49 2.32 -13.17
CA HIS A 165 -5.60 2.95 -12.21
C HIS A 165 -5.47 2.07 -10.98
N ILE A 166 -4.28 1.51 -10.77
CA ILE A 166 -3.94 0.70 -9.60
C ILE A 166 -3.18 1.59 -8.62
N TYR A 167 -3.64 1.64 -7.38
CA TYR A 167 -2.98 2.43 -6.35
C TYR A 167 -2.90 1.69 -5.01
N GLY A 168 -1.91 2.09 -4.22
CA GLY A 168 -1.66 1.56 -2.89
C GLY A 168 -0.30 2.00 -2.35
N PRO A 169 0.01 1.74 -1.07
CA PRO A 169 1.26 2.14 -0.45
C PRO A 169 2.49 1.49 -1.08
N SER A 170 3.62 2.17 -0.91
CA SER A 170 4.91 1.76 -1.47
C SER A 170 5.52 0.61 -0.69
N GLY A 171 5.84 -0.49 -1.38
CA GLY A 171 6.38 -1.70 -0.73
C GLY A 171 5.37 -2.83 -0.57
N LEU A 172 4.10 -2.65 -0.97
CA LEU A 172 3.09 -3.71 -1.02
C LEU A 172 3.32 -4.77 -2.09
N GLY A 173 4.39 -4.72 -2.89
CA GLY A 173 4.59 -5.70 -3.97
C GLY A 173 3.62 -5.55 -5.16
N LYS A 174 3.07 -4.34 -5.41
CA LYS A 174 2.25 -4.05 -6.59
C LYS A 174 3.00 -4.32 -7.90
N SER A 175 4.24 -3.85 -7.98
CA SER A 175 5.12 -4.07 -9.14
C SER A 175 5.38 -5.55 -9.39
N TYR A 176 5.61 -6.34 -8.34
CA TYR A 176 5.75 -7.80 -8.44
C TYR A 176 4.45 -8.43 -8.96
N SER A 177 3.31 -7.99 -8.43
CA SER A 177 1.99 -8.50 -8.87
C SER A 177 1.72 -8.19 -10.35
N LEU A 178 2.10 -7.00 -10.82
CA LEU A 178 2.03 -6.63 -12.23
C LEU A 178 3.01 -7.42 -13.09
N TYR A 179 4.22 -7.67 -12.61
CA TYR A 179 5.22 -8.45 -13.33
C TYR A 179 4.73 -9.88 -13.62
N TYR A 180 4.17 -10.55 -12.61
CA TYR A 180 3.55 -11.86 -12.78
C TYR A 180 2.38 -11.82 -13.76
N LEU A 181 1.48 -10.85 -13.62
CA LEU A 181 0.31 -10.73 -14.48
C LEU A 181 0.68 -10.43 -15.94
N VAL A 182 1.67 -9.57 -16.17
CA VAL A 182 2.23 -9.31 -17.50
C VAL A 182 2.80 -10.60 -18.08
N SER A 183 3.52 -11.38 -17.27
CA SER A 183 4.07 -12.68 -17.67
C SER A 183 2.96 -13.63 -18.14
N GLU A 184 1.84 -13.69 -17.42
CA GLU A 184 0.69 -14.53 -17.75
C GLU A 184 -0.01 -14.08 -19.03
N LEU A 185 -0.29 -12.77 -19.13
CA LEU A 185 -0.99 -12.20 -20.27
C LEU A 185 -0.16 -12.29 -21.57
N ARG A 186 1.18 -12.22 -21.51
CA ARG A 186 2.08 -12.39 -22.67
C ARG A 186 2.00 -13.77 -23.31
N LEU A 187 1.62 -14.80 -22.55
CA LEU A 187 1.46 -16.16 -23.07
C LEU A 187 0.14 -16.36 -23.83
N GLN A 188 -0.83 -15.46 -23.65
CA GLN A 188 -2.13 -15.52 -24.31
C GLN A 188 -2.06 -14.95 -25.72
N SER A 189 -2.56 -15.68 -26.72
CA SER A 189 -2.48 -15.25 -28.13
C SER A 189 -3.28 -13.97 -28.43
N TYR A 190 -4.34 -13.70 -27.65
CA TYR A 190 -5.25 -12.56 -27.83
C TYR A 190 -4.73 -11.24 -27.24
N TYR A 191 -3.68 -11.31 -26.42
CA TYR A 191 -3.10 -10.13 -25.78
C TYR A 191 -1.74 -9.80 -26.39
N ARG A 192 -1.49 -8.50 -26.55
CA ARG A 192 -0.15 -7.95 -26.70
C ARG A 192 0.08 -7.04 -25.53
N VAL A 193 1.13 -7.29 -24.77
CA VAL A 193 1.38 -6.60 -23.51
C VAL A 193 2.69 -5.84 -23.61
N THR A 194 2.60 -4.52 -23.63
CA THR A 194 3.76 -3.63 -23.56
C THR A 194 3.90 -3.14 -22.12
N TYR A 195 5.00 -3.53 -21.46
CA TYR A 195 5.21 -3.25 -20.05
C TYR A 195 6.36 -2.26 -19.84
N ILE A 196 6.02 -1.07 -19.37
CA ILE A 196 6.97 -0.08 -18.87
C ILE A 196 7.07 -0.28 -17.36
N ASN A 197 7.99 -1.13 -16.92
CA ASN A 197 8.13 -1.55 -15.54
C ASN A 197 8.68 -0.49 -14.59
N SER A 198 9.29 0.59 -15.11
CA SER A 198 9.76 1.71 -14.29
C SER A 198 9.67 3.03 -15.06
N CYS A 199 8.64 3.83 -14.79
CA CYS A 199 8.52 5.16 -15.37
C CYS A 199 9.58 6.14 -14.84
N GLU A 200 10.08 5.95 -13.62
CA GLU A 200 11.20 6.74 -13.07
C GLU A 200 12.47 6.49 -13.90
N GLU A 201 12.76 5.24 -14.25
CA GLU A 201 13.91 4.89 -15.07
C GLU A 201 13.70 5.25 -16.55
N TRP A 202 12.48 5.10 -17.08
CA TRP A 202 12.17 5.57 -18.42
C TRP A 202 12.50 7.05 -18.60
N TRP A 203 12.15 7.89 -17.63
CA TRP A 203 12.53 9.30 -17.60
C TRP A 203 14.04 9.51 -17.36
N SER A 204 14.59 8.88 -16.31
CA SER A 204 15.95 9.16 -15.84
C SER A 204 17.05 8.45 -16.65
N SER A 205 16.70 7.60 -17.62
CA SER A 205 17.60 6.89 -18.53
C SER A 205 18.36 7.83 -19.48
N HIS A 206 19.27 8.64 -18.96
CA HIS A 206 20.17 9.46 -19.78
C HIS A 206 21.18 8.59 -20.58
N GLN A 207 21.31 7.31 -20.24
CA GLN A 207 22.20 6.35 -20.91
C GLN A 207 21.54 5.61 -22.08
N ILE A 208 20.20 5.49 -22.12
CA ILE A 208 19.42 4.82 -23.17
C ILE A 208 18.30 5.79 -23.57
N GLU A 209 18.25 6.21 -24.82
CA GLU A 209 17.23 7.18 -25.24
C GLU A 209 15.80 6.70 -24.91
N PRO A 210 14.88 7.55 -24.42
CA PRO A 210 13.48 7.18 -24.13
C PRO A 210 12.73 6.45 -25.25
N TYR A 211 13.07 6.72 -26.52
CA TYR A 211 12.51 6.00 -27.66
C TYR A 211 13.08 4.58 -27.78
N GLN A 212 14.37 4.41 -27.55
CA GLN A 212 15.01 3.10 -27.61
C GLN A 212 14.44 2.17 -26.53
N TYR A 213 14.16 2.69 -25.34
CA TYR A 213 13.44 1.94 -24.29
C TYR A 213 12.09 1.40 -24.81
N LEU A 214 11.26 2.29 -25.35
CA LEU A 214 9.94 1.90 -25.87
C LEU A 214 10.05 0.91 -27.02
N LEU A 215 11.00 1.11 -27.93
CA LEU A 215 11.21 0.19 -29.05
C LEU A 215 11.62 -1.20 -28.57
N ASN A 216 12.50 -1.30 -27.58
CA ASN A 216 12.87 -2.60 -26.99
C ASN A 216 11.63 -3.33 -26.43
N GLU A 217 10.75 -2.61 -25.72
CA GLU A 217 9.52 -3.21 -25.18
C GLU A 217 8.51 -3.59 -26.28
N LEU A 218 8.41 -2.81 -27.37
CA LEU A 218 7.58 -3.16 -28.52
C LEU A 218 8.14 -4.38 -29.28
N LEU A 219 9.47 -4.48 -29.43
CA LEU A 219 10.13 -5.65 -30.01
C LEU A 219 9.84 -6.91 -29.19
N CYS A 220 9.84 -6.80 -27.86
CA CYS A 220 9.44 -7.89 -26.98
C CYS A 220 7.94 -8.21 -27.10
N THR A 221 7.08 -7.19 -27.16
CA THR A 221 5.62 -7.33 -27.25
C THR A 221 5.19 -8.05 -28.52
N PHE A 222 5.76 -7.68 -29.66
CA PHE A 222 5.37 -8.15 -30.99
C PHE A 222 6.36 -9.16 -31.58
N ASN A 223 7.10 -9.88 -30.71
CA ASN A 223 8.13 -10.84 -31.10
C ASN A 223 7.60 -12.01 -31.98
N LYS A 224 6.31 -12.30 -31.90
CA LYS A 224 5.61 -13.37 -32.65
C LYS A 224 4.88 -12.86 -33.89
N ASP A 225 4.81 -11.55 -34.11
CA ASP A 225 3.97 -10.96 -35.16
C ASP A 225 4.74 -10.76 -36.47
N GLU A 226 4.11 -11.16 -37.57
CA GLU A 226 4.64 -11.01 -38.92
C GLU A 226 4.06 -9.76 -39.57
N LEU A 227 4.68 -8.61 -39.26
CA LEU A 227 4.28 -7.32 -39.84
C LEU A 227 4.74 -7.20 -41.30
N THR A 228 3.85 -6.70 -42.14
CA THR A 228 4.14 -6.34 -43.54
C THR A 228 3.67 -4.91 -43.83
N PRO A 229 4.41 -4.12 -44.64
CA PRO A 229 5.59 -4.50 -45.45
C PRO A 229 6.93 -4.52 -44.69
N LEU A 230 6.98 -3.88 -43.51
CA LEU A 230 8.17 -3.83 -42.65
C LEU A 230 7.93 -4.72 -41.43
N THR A 231 8.94 -5.51 -41.06
CA THR A 231 8.93 -6.30 -39.82
C THR A 231 9.05 -5.38 -38.59
N ILE A 232 8.88 -5.93 -37.39
CA ILE A 232 9.01 -5.15 -36.15
C ILE A 232 10.41 -4.54 -35.97
N THR A 233 11.47 -5.27 -36.37
CA THR A 233 12.85 -4.79 -36.32
C THR A 233 13.12 -3.70 -37.35
N ASP A 234 12.50 -3.81 -38.54
CA ASP A 234 12.58 -2.77 -39.56
C ASP A 234 11.90 -1.47 -39.11
N TRP A 235 10.77 -1.57 -38.41
CA TRP A 235 10.13 -0.40 -37.81
C TRP A 235 10.99 0.25 -36.72
N ALA A 236 11.63 -0.55 -35.86
CA ALA A 236 12.57 -0.02 -34.87
C ALA A 236 13.77 0.70 -35.52
N GLU A 237 14.35 0.11 -36.58
CA GLU A 237 15.41 0.73 -37.38
C GLU A 237 14.93 2.05 -38.00
N LEU A 238 13.74 2.06 -38.60
CA LEU A 238 13.14 3.25 -39.20
C LEU A 238 12.96 4.36 -38.17
N VAL A 239 12.47 4.07 -36.97
CA VAL A 239 12.30 5.08 -35.91
C VAL A 239 13.64 5.63 -35.44
N MET A 240 14.63 4.77 -35.18
CA MET A 240 15.91 5.20 -34.62
C MET A 240 16.76 5.94 -35.63
N TYR A 241 16.86 5.40 -36.84
CA TYR A 241 17.89 5.76 -37.84
C TYR A 241 17.32 6.34 -39.14
N GLY A 242 16.07 6.03 -39.48
CA GLY A 242 15.36 6.67 -40.59
C GLY A 242 15.25 5.78 -41.80
N LEU A 243 15.14 6.40 -42.98
CA LEU A 243 15.10 5.69 -44.26
C LEU A 243 16.50 5.15 -44.62
N THR A 244 16.94 4.10 -43.94
CA THR A 244 18.19 3.40 -44.27
C THR A 244 18.07 2.66 -45.60
N ASN A 245 19.20 2.21 -46.17
CA ASN A 245 19.21 1.43 -47.40
C ASN A 245 18.40 0.13 -47.28
N ASN A 246 18.42 -0.52 -46.11
CA ASN A 246 17.63 -1.71 -45.84
C ASN A 246 16.11 -1.41 -45.94
N ILE A 247 15.65 -0.37 -45.26
CA ILE A 247 14.25 0.04 -45.27
C ILE A 247 13.81 0.46 -46.68
N GLN A 248 14.62 1.23 -47.39
CA GLN A 248 14.32 1.66 -48.75
C GLN A 248 14.19 0.47 -49.70
N LYS A 249 15.10 -0.50 -49.62
CA LYS A 249 15.06 -1.73 -50.42
C LYS A 249 13.77 -2.50 -50.16
N LYS A 250 13.45 -2.79 -48.90
CA LYS A 250 12.22 -3.52 -48.52
C LYS A 250 10.95 -2.80 -48.97
N LEU A 251 10.87 -1.48 -48.79
CA LEU A 251 9.71 -0.71 -49.27
C LEU A 251 9.63 -0.69 -50.81
N SER A 252 10.76 -0.65 -51.52
CA SER A 252 10.79 -0.66 -52.98
C SER A 252 10.41 -2.00 -53.61
N GLU A 253 10.81 -3.12 -52.98
CA GLU A 253 10.48 -4.48 -53.42
C GLU A 253 8.98 -4.74 -53.33
N VAL A 254 8.31 -4.23 -52.28
CA VAL A 254 6.85 -4.36 -52.12
C VAL A 254 6.07 -3.37 -53.00
N ASN A 255 6.70 -2.26 -53.42
CA ASN A 255 6.07 -1.25 -54.27
C ASN A 255 5.72 -1.77 -55.68
N LEU A 256 6.39 -2.84 -56.15
CA LEU A 256 6.08 -3.52 -57.42
C LEU A 256 4.68 -4.16 -57.44
N LEU A 257 3.98 -4.27 -56.29
CA LEU A 257 2.65 -4.85 -56.14
C LEU A 257 1.49 -3.84 -55.95
N TYR A 258 1.70 -2.52 -56.22
CA TYR A 258 0.67 -1.47 -56.05
C TYR A 258 0.00 -1.48 -54.66
N ASN A 259 0.79 -1.65 -53.59
CA ASN A 259 0.24 -1.66 -52.24
C ASN A 259 0.03 -0.23 -51.73
N ALA A 260 -1.22 0.23 -51.67
CA ALA A 260 -1.61 1.55 -51.16
C ALA A 260 -1.03 1.88 -49.76
N LYS A 261 -0.79 0.86 -48.93
CA LYS A 261 -0.15 1.01 -47.61
C LYS A 261 1.31 1.46 -47.73
N VAL A 262 2.07 0.87 -48.66
CA VAL A 262 3.50 1.20 -48.89
C VAL A 262 3.62 2.63 -49.42
N SER A 263 2.78 3.01 -50.38
CA SER A 263 2.77 4.38 -50.91
C SER A 263 2.51 5.42 -49.83
N ARG A 264 1.56 5.16 -48.93
CA ARG A 264 1.26 6.04 -47.79
C ARG A 264 2.45 6.21 -46.84
N ILE A 265 3.14 5.11 -46.50
CA ILE A 265 4.33 5.15 -45.65
C ILE A 265 5.45 5.96 -46.31
N ILE A 266 5.74 5.69 -47.59
CA ILE A 266 6.79 6.40 -48.34
C ILE A 266 6.46 7.90 -48.46
N GLU A 267 5.22 8.24 -48.77
CA GLU A 267 4.78 9.63 -48.89
C GLU A 267 4.93 10.40 -47.57
N TYR A 268 4.53 9.79 -46.45
CA TYR A 268 4.70 10.37 -45.11
C TYR A 268 6.18 10.61 -44.78
N LEU A 269 7.07 9.65 -45.11
CA LEU A 269 8.51 9.76 -44.81
C LEU A 269 9.26 10.74 -45.74
N LYS A 270 8.71 11.06 -46.92
CA LYS A 270 9.30 12.02 -47.88
C LYS A 270 9.12 13.48 -47.46
N GLN A 271 8.18 13.77 -46.56
CA GLN A 271 7.95 15.12 -46.06
C GLN A 271 9.06 15.49 -45.05
N SER A 272 10.03 16.31 -45.48
CA SER A 272 11.25 16.61 -44.70
C SER A 272 10.98 17.26 -43.34
N GLU A 273 9.84 17.96 -43.19
CA GLU A 273 9.42 18.59 -41.93
C GLU A 273 8.85 17.59 -40.91
N THR A 274 8.34 16.44 -41.37
CA THR A 274 7.74 15.40 -40.52
C THR A 274 8.66 14.20 -40.28
N ASN A 275 9.83 14.11 -40.94
CA ASN A 275 10.74 12.97 -40.78
C ASN A 275 11.63 13.04 -39.52
N ASN A 276 11.09 13.47 -38.38
CA ASN A 276 11.78 13.42 -37.10
C ASN A 276 11.46 12.11 -36.35
N ARG A 277 12.18 11.82 -35.26
CA ARG A 277 12.00 10.55 -34.50
C ARG A 277 10.60 10.40 -33.90
N LYS A 278 10.02 11.49 -33.39
CA LYS A 278 8.66 11.53 -32.82
C LYS A 278 7.61 11.09 -33.84
N GLU A 279 7.60 11.72 -35.01
CA GLU A 279 6.62 11.44 -36.07
C GLU A 279 6.79 10.02 -36.63
N ARG A 280 8.04 9.55 -36.80
CA ARG A 280 8.30 8.15 -37.19
C ARG A 280 7.78 7.16 -36.16
N PHE A 281 7.96 7.44 -34.87
CA PHE A 281 7.42 6.59 -33.81
C PHE A 281 5.88 6.64 -33.77
N HIS A 282 5.29 7.81 -34.00
CA HIS A 282 3.83 7.95 -34.11
C HIS A 282 3.25 7.18 -35.30
N LEU A 283 3.91 7.24 -36.47
CA LEU A 283 3.56 6.42 -37.63
C LEU A 283 3.64 4.93 -37.28
N PHE A 284 4.71 4.50 -36.61
CA PHE A 284 4.87 3.12 -36.19
C PHE A 284 3.73 2.64 -35.28
N LEU A 285 3.37 3.42 -34.24
CA LEU A 285 2.24 3.09 -33.37
C LEU A 285 0.91 2.98 -34.13
N LYS A 286 0.67 3.86 -35.12
CA LYS A 286 -0.52 3.78 -35.98
C LYS A 286 -0.53 2.52 -36.84
N GLU A 287 0.62 2.10 -37.36
CA GLU A 287 0.71 0.87 -38.16
C GLU A 287 0.50 -0.38 -37.30
N LEU A 288 1.04 -0.41 -36.08
CA LEU A 288 0.76 -1.46 -35.10
C LEU A 288 -0.72 -1.51 -34.72
N ALA A 289 -1.32 -0.37 -34.36
CA ALA A 289 -2.74 -0.29 -34.02
C ALA A 289 -3.64 -0.73 -35.19
N ASN A 290 -3.25 -0.44 -36.43
CA ASN A 290 -3.98 -0.90 -37.62
C ASN A 290 -3.82 -2.40 -37.88
N TYR A 291 -2.65 -2.97 -37.60
CA TYR A 291 -2.41 -4.41 -37.69
C TYR A 291 -3.24 -5.17 -36.64
N PHE A 292 -3.32 -4.63 -35.42
CA PHE A 292 -3.86 -5.31 -34.24
C PHE A 292 -5.35 -5.01 -33.95
N LYS A 293 -6.15 -4.68 -34.97
CA LYS A 293 -7.55 -4.21 -34.80
C LYS A 293 -8.51 -5.21 -34.15
N ASN A 294 -8.21 -6.51 -34.19
CA ASN A 294 -9.13 -7.58 -33.76
C ASN A 294 -8.76 -8.24 -32.42
N ASP A 295 -7.67 -7.80 -31.80
CA ASP A 295 -7.13 -8.33 -30.54
C ASP A 295 -6.89 -7.18 -29.55
N TYR A 296 -6.47 -7.49 -28.32
CA TYR A 296 -6.31 -6.48 -27.27
C TYR A 296 -4.85 -6.11 -27.01
N TRP A 297 -4.53 -4.82 -27.14
CA TRP A 297 -3.22 -4.28 -26.79
C TRP A 297 -3.25 -3.62 -25.41
N ILE A 298 -2.60 -4.27 -24.44
CA ILE A 298 -2.50 -3.82 -23.06
C ILE A 298 -1.18 -3.07 -22.88
N TRP A 299 -1.26 -1.83 -22.43
CA TRP A 299 -0.11 -1.06 -21.99
C TRP A 299 -0.10 -0.98 -20.48
N VAL A 300 1.02 -1.30 -19.85
CA VAL A 300 1.19 -1.21 -18.40
C VAL A 300 2.31 -0.22 -18.09
N PHE A 301 2.00 0.84 -17.36
CA PHE A 301 2.93 1.85 -16.90
C PHE A 301 3.03 1.78 -15.38
N ASP A 302 4.12 1.19 -14.88
CA ASP A 302 4.36 1.10 -13.44
C ASP A 302 5.16 2.31 -12.94
N GLN A 303 4.89 2.69 -11.68
CA GLN A 303 5.44 3.89 -11.04
C GLN A 303 5.14 5.18 -11.83
N CYS A 304 3.95 5.28 -12.40
CA CYS A 304 3.56 6.37 -13.30
C CYS A 304 3.66 7.77 -12.63
N ASN A 305 3.58 7.82 -11.30
CA ASN A 305 3.76 9.04 -10.51
C ASN A 305 5.13 9.71 -10.72
N ALA A 306 6.15 8.96 -11.16
CA ALA A 306 7.47 9.48 -11.52
C ALA A 306 7.43 10.57 -12.60
N LEU A 307 6.68 10.34 -13.69
CA LEU A 307 6.61 11.28 -14.82
C LEU A 307 6.02 12.64 -14.42
N TYR A 308 5.20 12.63 -13.38
CA TYR A 308 4.59 13.82 -12.81
C TYR A 308 5.49 14.50 -11.79
N LYS A 309 6.18 13.73 -10.94
CA LYS A 309 7.21 14.22 -10.01
C LYS A 309 8.29 15.02 -10.74
N HIS A 310 8.67 14.58 -11.95
CA HIS A 310 9.67 15.25 -12.78
C HIS A 310 9.08 16.21 -13.82
N GLU A 311 7.77 16.47 -13.78
CA GLU A 311 7.06 17.40 -14.69
C GLU A 311 7.13 17.09 -16.20
N VAL A 312 7.53 15.89 -16.59
CA VAL A 312 7.77 15.49 -18.00
C VAL A 312 6.58 14.82 -18.69
N HIS A 313 5.50 14.56 -17.95
CA HIS A 313 4.26 13.93 -18.44
C HIS A 313 3.62 14.56 -19.69
N ASN A 314 3.95 15.82 -20.03
CA ASN A 314 3.44 16.50 -21.24
C ASN A 314 4.44 16.45 -22.41
N GLU A 315 5.63 15.90 -22.20
CA GLU A 315 6.68 15.79 -23.20
C GLU A 315 6.59 14.44 -23.93
N TYR A 316 6.98 14.41 -25.20
CA TYR A 316 7.06 13.14 -25.92
C TYR A 316 8.40 12.45 -25.58
N PRO A 317 8.43 11.12 -25.35
CA PRO A 317 7.33 10.15 -25.48
C PRO A 317 6.46 9.92 -24.23
N PHE A 318 6.72 10.59 -23.11
CA PHE A 318 6.01 10.38 -21.83
C PHE A 318 4.51 10.69 -21.89
N VAL A 319 4.10 11.63 -22.74
CA VAL A 319 2.69 11.99 -22.98
C VAL A 319 1.83 10.83 -23.50
N LEU A 320 2.45 9.75 -23.99
CA LEU A 320 1.75 8.55 -24.45
C LEU A 320 0.85 7.92 -23.38
N VAL A 321 1.19 8.04 -22.09
CA VAL A 321 0.35 7.53 -20.99
C VAL A 321 -1.10 8.03 -21.11
N ASN A 322 -1.28 9.29 -21.51
CA ASN A 322 -2.61 9.89 -21.70
C ASN A 322 -3.08 9.82 -23.16
N GLY A 323 -2.15 9.85 -24.13
CA GLY A 323 -2.46 9.91 -25.55
C GLY A 323 -2.78 8.58 -26.22
N LEU A 324 -2.40 7.44 -25.63
CA LEU A 324 -2.60 6.11 -26.22
C LEU A 324 -4.07 5.75 -26.39
N SER A 325 -4.97 6.29 -25.55
CA SER A 325 -6.40 6.00 -25.64
C SER A 325 -6.98 6.33 -27.02
N GLY A 326 -6.59 7.48 -27.60
CA GLY A 326 -6.99 7.87 -28.95
C GLY A 326 -6.34 7.06 -30.07
N ILE A 327 -5.18 6.43 -29.82
CA ILE A 327 -4.49 5.57 -30.80
C ILE A 327 -5.12 4.18 -30.81
N LEU A 328 -5.40 3.62 -29.63
CA LEU A 328 -5.86 2.24 -29.46
C LEU A 328 -7.39 2.09 -29.60
N ASN A 329 -8.15 3.15 -29.34
CA ASN A 329 -9.63 3.13 -29.31
C ASN A 329 -10.14 1.92 -28.49
N ASN A 330 -11.15 1.20 -29.00
CA ASN A 330 -11.76 0.05 -28.31
C ASN A 330 -10.88 -1.21 -28.23
N SER A 331 -9.71 -1.19 -28.89
CA SER A 331 -8.80 -2.34 -28.99
C SER A 331 -7.66 -2.30 -27.98
N GLY A 332 -7.64 -1.33 -27.05
CA GLY A 332 -6.58 -1.23 -26.04
C GLY A 332 -7.08 -1.03 -24.61
N LEU A 333 -6.21 -1.38 -23.67
CA LEU A 333 -6.35 -1.10 -22.24
C LEU A 333 -5.06 -0.44 -21.76
N ILE A 334 -5.18 0.67 -21.03
CA ILE A 334 -4.05 1.32 -20.40
C ILE A 334 -4.14 1.08 -18.89
N ILE A 335 -3.10 0.52 -18.32
CA ILE A 335 -2.97 0.26 -16.89
C ILE A 335 -1.87 1.18 -16.37
N VAL A 336 -2.17 1.95 -15.34
CA VAL A 336 -1.20 2.77 -14.61
C VAL A 336 -1.15 2.32 -13.17
N SER A 337 0.06 2.14 -12.64
CA SER A 337 0.29 1.86 -11.22
C SER A 337 1.03 3.02 -10.58
N GLU A 338 0.53 3.47 -9.42
CA GLU A 338 1.10 4.56 -8.66
C GLU A 338 1.39 4.14 -7.21
N THR A 339 2.46 4.71 -6.66
CA THR A 339 2.70 4.72 -5.22
C THR A 339 1.93 5.89 -4.61
N SER A 340 1.33 5.69 -3.43
CA SER A 340 0.41 6.61 -2.78
C SER A 340 1.07 7.89 -2.20
N ASN A 341 1.83 8.61 -3.04
CA ASN A 341 2.32 9.94 -2.73
C ASN A 341 1.35 10.98 -3.27
N ASN A 342 0.33 11.27 -2.46
CA ASN A 342 -0.75 12.23 -2.68
C ASN A 342 -1.61 11.92 -3.91
N ASP A 343 -2.93 11.94 -3.71
CA ASP A 343 -3.96 11.83 -4.74
C ASP A 343 -3.80 12.96 -5.77
N ALA A 344 -2.87 12.79 -6.69
CA ALA A 344 -2.86 13.51 -7.93
C ALA A 344 -4.09 13.02 -8.69
N CYS A 345 -5.19 13.76 -8.52
CA CYS A 345 -6.51 13.70 -9.13
C CYS A 345 -6.56 13.56 -10.68
N ARG A 346 -5.71 12.71 -11.29
CA ARG A 346 -5.34 12.77 -12.70
C ARG A 346 -6.01 11.69 -13.56
N PHE A 347 -6.33 10.53 -12.98
CA PHE A 347 -7.04 9.43 -13.65
C PHE A 347 -8.50 9.28 -13.16
N LYS A 348 -9.19 10.39 -12.86
CA LYS A 348 -10.54 10.36 -12.26
C LYS A 348 -11.59 9.59 -13.08
N SER A 349 -11.45 9.56 -14.40
CA SER A 349 -12.38 8.86 -15.30
C SER A 349 -12.07 7.38 -15.47
N TRP A 350 -10.98 6.87 -14.89
CA TRP A 350 -10.53 5.50 -15.05
C TRP A 350 -11.05 4.63 -13.91
N ASN A 351 -11.20 3.33 -14.17
CA ASN A 351 -11.49 2.37 -13.11
C ASN A 351 -10.34 2.38 -12.10
N LYS A 352 -10.69 2.38 -10.82
CA LYS A 352 -9.71 2.37 -9.74
C LYS A 352 -9.68 1.01 -9.04
N LEU A 353 -8.48 0.49 -8.84
CA LEU A 353 -8.22 -0.69 -8.02
C LEU A 353 -7.29 -0.30 -6.87
N ASN A 354 -7.71 -0.65 -5.66
CA ASN A 354 -7.07 -0.26 -4.42
C ASN A 354 -6.42 -1.51 -3.84
N LEU A 355 -5.09 -1.52 -3.75
CA LEU A 355 -4.35 -2.63 -3.15
C LEU A 355 -3.74 -2.14 -1.85
N PHE A 356 -4.30 -2.58 -0.73
CA PHE A 356 -3.86 -2.17 0.62
C PHE A 356 -3.53 -3.35 1.53
N ASP A 357 -3.80 -4.58 1.10
CA ASP A 357 -3.66 -5.76 1.94
C ASP A 357 -2.24 -6.34 1.84
N GLY A 358 -1.70 -6.73 2.99
CA GLY A 358 -0.47 -7.51 3.08
C GLY A 358 -0.66 -8.95 2.59
N TYR A 359 0.26 -9.83 2.94
CA TYR A 359 0.05 -11.26 2.73
C TYR A 359 -1.12 -11.77 3.57
N ASP A 360 -2.01 -12.56 2.95
CA ASP A 360 -3.01 -13.33 3.69
C ASP A 360 -2.36 -14.47 4.49
N ASP A 361 -3.16 -15.30 5.17
CA ASP A 361 -2.65 -16.40 6.00
C ASP A 361 -1.81 -17.40 5.20
N ASP A 362 -2.25 -17.78 4.00
CA ASP A 362 -1.55 -18.77 3.17
C ASP A 362 -0.27 -18.16 2.58
N GLU A 363 -0.36 -16.94 2.05
CA GLU A 363 0.77 -16.17 1.52
C GLU A 363 1.85 -15.93 2.60
N PHE A 364 1.44 -15.57 3.82
CA PHE A 364 2.36 -15.33 4.93
C PHE A 364 3.05 -16.62 5.38
N ASN A 365 2.33 -17.75 5.41
CA ASN A 365 2.91 -19.05 5.75
C ASN A 365 3.96 -19.46 4.70
N GLN A 366 3.69 -19.27 3.41
CA GLN A 366 4.66 -19.54 2.35
C GLN A 366 5.90 -18.65 2.47
N TRP A 367 5.72 -17.36 2.80
CA TRP A 367 6.84 -16.46 3.08
C TRP A 367 7.67 -16.96 4.27
N CYS A 368 7.03 -17.46 5.34
CA CYS A 368 7.71 -18.06 6.47
C CYS A 368 8.52 -19.30 6.06
N THR A 369 7.94 -20.21 5.27
CA THR A 369 8.63 -21.41 4.77
C THR A 369 9.85 -21.06 3.93
N LEU A 370 9.72 -20.11 3.00
CA LEU A 370 10.82 -19.64 2.15
C LEU A 370 12.00 -19.10 2.96
N ARG A 371 11.72 -18.49 4.11
CA ARG A 371 12.72 -17.88 4.99
C ARG A 371 13.15 -18.80 6.16
N GLY A 372 12.58 -20.00 6.26
CA GLY A 372 12.92 -21.01 7.26
C GLY A 372 12.34 -20.76 8.66
N TYR A 373 11.11 -20.25 8.76
CA TYR A 373 10.45 -19.90 10.03
C TYR A 373 9.29 -20.82 10.45
N ASP A 374 9.12 -21.99 9.82
CA ASP A 374 7.96 -22.88 10.00
C ASP A 374 7.67 -23.29 11.47
N ASP A 375 8.71 -23.43 12.30
CA ASP A 375 8.59 -23.90 13.68
C ASP A 375 8.26 -22.80 14.71
N ASN A 376 8.10 -21.53 14.30
CA ASN A 376 8.00 -20.37 15.21
C ASN A 376 6.65 -19.63 15.14
N LYS A 377 5.55 -20.37 14.97
CA LYS A 377 4.22 -19.81 14.66
C LYS A 377 3.79 -18.64 15.56
N ALA A 378 3.89 -18.76 16.88
CA ALA A 378 3.47 -17.70 17.80
C ALA A 378 4.24 -16.38 17.61
N GLN A 379 5.57 -16.46 17.46
CA GLN A 379 6.39 -15.28 17.19
C GLN A 379 6.11 -14.72 15.79
N MET A 380 5.85 -15.57 14.81
CA MET A 380 5.51 -15.13 13.46
C MET A 380 4.14 -14.46 13.40
N ASP A 381 3.15 -14.91 14.18
CA ASP A 381 1.86 -14.22 14.29
C ASP A 381 2.02 -12.82 14.91
N TYR A 382 2.96 -12.66 15.85
CA TYR A 382 3.31 -11.35 16.41
C TYR A 382 3.96 -10.43 15.37
N VAL A 383 4.90 -10.95 14.58
CA VAL A 383 5.52 -10.22 13.45
C VAL A 383 4.47 -9.85 12.41
N LYS A 384 3.59 -10.79 12.05
CA LYS A 384 2.51 -10.60 11.09
C LYS A 384 1.60 -9.44 11.48
N TYR A 385 1.23 -9.35 12.75
CA TYR A 385 0.40 -8.26 13.24
C TYR A 385 1.08 -6.90 13.07
N TRP A 386 2.31 -6.73 13.56
CA TRP A 386 2.99 -5.44 13.56
C TRP A 386 3.32 -4.92 12.17
N THR A 387 3.64 -5.86 11.28
CA THR A 387 3.91 -5.58 9.88
C THR A 387 2.64 -5.57 9.04
N SER A 388 1.49 -6.01 9.55
CA SER A 388 0.30 -6.38 8.74
C SER A 388 0.62 -7.31 7.58
N ALA A 389 1.66 -8.14 7.73
CA ALA A 389 2.24 -8.95 6.67
C ALA A 389 2.60 -8.13 5.40
N TYR A 390 2.94 -6.85 5.59
CA TYR A 390 3.33 -5.94 4.54
C TYR A 390 4.71 -6.35 3.99
N PRO A 391 4.85 -6.70 2.69
CA PRO A 391 6.07 -7.32 2.17
C PRO A 391 7.36 -6.55 2.50
N LEU A 392 7.38 -5.23 2.27
CA LEU A 392 8.54 -4.41 2.62
C LEU A 392 8.85 -4.39 4.12
N GLU A 393 7.83 -4.34 4.99
CA GLU A 393 8.05 -4.34 6.44
C GLU A 393 8.54 -5.71 6.92
N LEU A 394 8.08 -6.80 6.28
CA LEU A 394 8.59 -8.15 6.52
C LEU A 394 10.05 -8.30 6.09
N ASP A 395 10.44 -7.74 4.94
CA ASP A 395 11.83 -7.77 4.49
C ASP A 395 12.72 -6.90 5.40
N ILE A 396 12.28 -5.70 5.81
CA ILE A 396 13.00 -4.86 6.79
C ILE A 396 13.16 -5.61 8.13
N TRP A 397 12.10 -6.27 8.62
CA TRP A 397 12.19 -7.10 9.79
C TRP A 397 13.18 -8.26 9.56
N TYR A 398 13.10 -8.94 8.41
CA TYR A 398 13.99 -10.06 8.06
C TYR A 398 15.47 -9.67 8.06
N ASP A 399 15.79 -8.48 7.56
CA ASP A 399 17.16 -7.97 7.50
C ASP A 399 17.65 -7.36 8.83
N THR A 400 16.77 -7.21 9.81
CA THR A 400 17.13 -6.67 11.12
C THR A 400 18.07 -7.65 11.87
N PRO A 401 19.27 -7.21 12.30
CA PRO A 401 20.22 -8.07 13.00
C PRO A 401 19.80 -8.28 14.46
N ALA A 402 19.84 -9.53 14.93
CA ALA A 402 19.63 -9.90 16.34
C ALA A 402 20.13 -11.32 16.64
N GLY A 403 20.29 -11.64 17.93
CA GLY A 403 20.67 -12.97 18.39
C GLY A 403 19.50 -13.97 18.43
N ASN A 404 18.27 -13.49 18.51
CA ASN A 404 17.04 -14.29 18.49
C ASN A 404 15.86 -13.52 17.86
N LEU A 405 14.73 -14.19 17.62
CA LEU A 405 13.56 -13.61 16.94
C LEU A 405 12.83 -12.54 17.76
N GLN A 406 12.85 -12.61 19.09
CA GLN A 406 12.21 -11.62 19.95
C GLN A 406 13.00 -10.31 19.90
N GLU A 407 14.29 -10.37 20.16
CA GLU A 407 15.22 -9.24 20.05
C GLU A 407 15.17 -8.63 18.64
N LYS A 408 15.04 -9.47 17.60
CA LYS A 408 14.85 -9.02 16.22
C LYS A 408 13.63 -8.13 16.06
N THR A 409 12.49 -8.59 16.57
CA THR A 409 11.24 -7.82 16.50
C THR A 409 11.33 -6.55 17.33
N GLU A 410 11.90 -6.59 18.53
CA GLU A 410 12.06 -5.39 19.37
C GLU A 410 12.96 -4.34 18.71
N ASN A 411 14.09 -4.75 18.14
CA ASN A 411 14.99 -3.88 17.38
C ASN A 411 14.29 -3.26 16.17
N TYR A 412 13.54 -4.08 15.42
CA TYR A 412 12.74 -3.63 14.28
C TYR A 412 11.71 -2.59 14.72
N LEU A 413 10.90 -2.87 15.74
CA LEU A 413 9.84 -1.96 16.21
C LEU A 413 10.42 -0.60 16.62
N GLY A 414 11.46 -0.59 17.46
CA GLY A 414 12.06 0.66 17.95
C GLY A 414 12.70 1.51 16.84
N LEU A 415 13.44 0.88 15.92
CA LEU A 415 14.05 1.59 14.80
C LEU A 415 13.00 2.10 13.81
N ARG A 416 12.06 1.24 13.46
CA ARG A 416 11.07 1.52 12.41
C ARG A 416 10.06 2.56 12.87
N GLU A 417 9.60 2.53 14.12
CA GLU A 417 8.76 3.56 14.72
C GLU A 417 9.42 4.95 14.61
N SER A 418 10.71 5.04 14.95
CA SER A 418 11.47 6.30 14.88
C SER A 418 11.59 6.85 13.45
N ILE A 419 11.70 5.97 12.44
CA ILE A 419 11.73 6.36 11.02
C ILE A 419 10.36 6.86 10.57
N ILE A 420 9.29 6.13 10.89
CA ILE A 420 7.92 6.52 10.52
C ILE A 420 7.56 7.87 11.16
N ALA A 421 7.83 8.05 12.45
CA ALA A 421 7.58 9.31 13.15
C ALA A 421 8.31 10.48 12.50
N ARG A 422 9.58 10.29 12.11
CA ARG A 422 10.37 11.31 11.40
C ARG A 422 9.75 11.68 10.05
N ASP A 423 9.44 10.69 9.22
CA ASP A 423 8.90 10.91 7.88
C ASP A 423 7.50 11.54 7.92
N TYR A 424 6.71 11.18 8.93
CA TYR A 424 5.42 11.77 9.23
C TYR A 424 5.55 13.23 9.70
N GLN A 425 6.50 13.54 10.58
CA GLN A 425 6.76 14.91 11.02
C GLN A 425 7.16 15.81 9.84
N ILE A 426 8.03 15.32 8.95
CA ILE A 426 8.41 16.04 7.72
C ILE A 426 7.17 16.35 6.87
N TYR A 427 6.23 15.41 6.76
CA TYR A 427 4.97 15.67 6.05
C TYR A 427 4.15 16.76 6.74
N GLN A 428 3.96 16.64 8.06
CA GLN A 428 3.17 17.59 8.86
C GLN A 428 3.73 19.01 8.78
N ASP A 429 5.05 19.18 8.85
CA ASP A 429 5.73 20.48 8.80
C ASP A 429 5.55 21.21 7.47
N ASN A 430 5.25 20.47 6.40
CA ASN A 430 4.99 21.01 5.06
C ASN A 430 3.52 21.39 4.82
N LEU A 431 2.64 21.15 5.80
CA LEU A 431 1.23 21.51 5.70
C LEU A 431 0.97 22.95 6.15
N SER A 432 0.00 23.60 5.51
CA SER A 432 -0.55 24.84 6.05
C SER A 432 -1.41 24.54 7.29
N LYS A 433 -1.60 25.53 8.16
CA LYS A 433 -2.38 25.38 9.40
C LYS A 433 -3.72 24.67 9.21
N LYS A 434 -4.52 25.10 8.21
CA LYS A 434 -5.82 24.49 7.90
C LYS A 434 -5.71 23.01 7.49
N ARG A 435 -4.67 22.66 6.74
CA ARG A 435 -4.44 21.28 6.28
C ARG A 435 -3.96 20.40 7.43
N ALA A 436 -3.15 20.95 8.34
CA ALA A 436 -2.76 20.28 9.58
C ALA A 436 -3.98 20.00 10.49
N GLU A 437 -4.91 20.96 10.63
CA GLU A 437 -6.17 20.75 11.36
C GLU A 437 -7.03 19.63 10.74
N ASN A 438 -7.06 19.52 9.41
CA ASN A 438 -7.73 18.43 8.71
C ASN A 438 -7.05 17.07 8.95
N LEU A 439 -5.72 17.03 8.90
CA LEU A 439 -4.92 15.84 9.20
C LEU A 439 -5.16 15.38 10.66
N ASN A 440 -5.17 16.29 11.63
CA ASN A 440 -5.44 15.97 13.03
C ASN A 440 -6.81 15.32 13.20
N ALA A 441 -7.85 15.83 12.52
CA ALA A 441 -9.17 15.20 12.55
C ALA A 441 -9.15 13.75 12.01
N CYS A 442 -8.32 13.48 10.99
CA CYS A 442 -8.14 12.12 10.45
C CYS A 442 -7.39 11.22 11.45
N VAL A 443 -6.37 11.75 12.13
CA VAL A 443 -5.63 11.03 13.18
C VAL A 443 -6.53 10.70 14.36
N THR A 444 -7.37 11.63 14.80
CA THR A 444 -8.36 11.41 15.86
C THR A 444 -9.36 10.32 15.48
N SER A 445 -9.90 10.37 14.25
CA SER A 445 -10.77 9.31 13.72
C SER A 445 -10.06 7.95 13.67
N MET A 446 -8.78 7.91 13.29
CA MET A 446 -7.97 6.69 13.27
C MET A 446 -7.76 6.11 14.67
N ILE A 447 -7.47 6.95 15.67
CA ILE A 447 -7.23 6.52 17.05
C ILE A 447 -8.52 5.98 17.69
N LEU A 448 -9.62 6.71 17.54
CA LEU A 448 -10.92 6.35 18.14
C LEU A 448 -11.70 5.34 17.31
N GLN A 449 -11.25 5.07 16.07
CA GLN A 449 -11.95 4.30 15.03
C GLN A 449 -13.41 4.74 14.89
N THR A 450 -13.61 6.04 14.71
CA THR A 450 -14.89 6.67 14.38
C THR A 450 -14.96 6.96 12.88
N GLU A 451 -16.11 7.36 12.36
CA GLU A 451 -16.30 7.71 10.94
C GLU A 451 -15.25 8.75 10.48
N PRO A 452 -14.81 8.69 9.21
CA PRO A 452 -13.87 9.65 8.65
C PRO A 452 -14.46 11.06 8.69
N PRO A 453 -13.63 12.08 8.96
CA PRO A 453 -14.11 13.45 8.95
C PRO A 453 -14.54 13.87 7.54
N LEU A 454 -15.82 14.27 7.41
CA LEU A 454 -16.44 14.73 6.16
C LEU A 454 -15.59 15.81 5.48
N ASN A 455 -15.23 15.59 4.21
CA ASN A 455 -14.46 16.54 3.39
C ASN A 455 -13.15 17.00 4.06
N LYS A 456 -12.47 16.13 4.81
CA LYS A 456 -11.13 16.40 5.37
C LYS A 456 -10.09 15.32 5.05
N THR A 457 -10.50 14.26 4.35
CA THR A 457 -9.65 13.10 4.03
C THR A 457 -8.58 13.37 2.97
N TYR A 458 -8.66 14.49 2.23
CA TYR A 458 -7.70 14.83 1.17
C TYR A 458 -6.33 15.31 1.68
N ASP A 459 -6.21 15.64 2.98
CA ASP A 459 -4.96 16.04 3.62
C ASP A 459 -4.27 14.88 4.36
N MET A 460 -4.78 13.67 4.19
CA MET A 460 -4.10 12.46 4.66
C MET A 460 -2.86 12.18 3.82
N ASP A 461 -1.80 11.72 4.48
CA ASP A 461 -0.68 11.11 3.77
C ASP A 461 -0.99 9.64 3.52
N HIS A 462 -1.29 9.30 2.27
CA HIS A 462 -1.62 7.94 1.87
C HIS A 462 -0.43 6.97 1.90
N ARG A 463 0.77 7.44 2.24
CA ARG A 463 1.87 6.56 2.65
C ARG A 463 1.60 5.93 4.01
N PHE A 464 0.85 6.60 4.89
CA PHE A 464 0.66 6.17 6.27
C PHE A 464 -0.77 5.77 6.60
N MET A 465 -1.77 6.33 5.91
CA MET A 465 -3.17 6.11 6.25
C MET A 465 -4.12 6.07 5.05
N ARG A 466 -5.26 5.43 5.22
CA ARG A 466 -6.31 5.26 4.19
C ARG A 466 -7.69 5.28 4.83
N VAL A 467 -8.70 5.49 4.00
CA VAL A 467 -10.08 5.14 4.38
C VAL A 467 -10.26 3.63 4.18
N GLY A 468 -10.93 2.97 5.12
CA GLY A 468 -11.30 1.56 5.01
C GLY A 468 -12.25 1.13 6.13
N SER A 469 -12.70 -0.13 6.09
CA SER A 469 -13.63 -0.65 7.09
C SER A 469 -12.92 -1.43 8.19
N VAL A 470 -13.42 -1.32 9.41
CA VAL A 470 -13.08 -2.19 10.54
C VAL A 470 -14.33 -2.90 11.00
N SER A 471 -14.22 -4.20 11.27
CA SER A 471 -15.31 -5.03 11.75
C SER A 471 -15.20 -5.22 13.26
N PHE A 472 -16.31 -4.99 13.96
CA PHE A 472 -16.47 -5.03 15.41
C PHE A 472 -17.43 -6.18 15.75
N LEU A 473 -17.20 -6.88 16.86
CA LEU A 473 -18.12 -7.89 17.37
C LEU A 473 -18.96 -7.28 18.49
N ASP A 474 -20.28 -7.36 18.36
CA ASP A 474 -21.25 -6.95 19.38
C ASP A 474 -22.26 -8.08 19.62
N GLU A 475 -22.35 -8.59 20.85
CA GLU A 475 -23.26 -9.68 21.25
C GLU A 475 -23.43 -10.86 20.25
N ASN A 476 -22.37 -11.16 19.46
CA ASN A 476 -22.26 -12.17 18.38
C ASN A 476 -22.66 -11.73 16.96
N GLU A 477 -22.99 -10.47 16.73
CA GLU A 477 -23.12 -9.86 15.41
C GLU A 477 -21.85 -9.10 15.05
N GLU A 478 -21.36 -9.29 13.82
CA GLU A 478 -20.24 -8.52 13.28
C GLU A 478 -20.80 -7.31 12.53
N PHE A 479 -20.40 -6.10 12.93
CA PHE A 479 -20.77 -4.87 12.25
C PHE A 479 -19.53 -4.14 11.75
N GLU A 480 -19.63 -3.50 10.59
CA GLU A 480 -18.51 -2.79 9.96
C GLU A 480 -18.70 -1.28 10.04
N ILE A 481 -17.63 -0.57 10.41
CA ILE A 481 -17.57 0.90 10.38
C ILE A 481 -16.47 1.29 9.41
N GLU A 482 -16.79 2.20 8.47
CA GLU A 482 -15.77 2.88 7.69
C GLU A 482 -15.06 3.90 8.59
N THR A 483 -13.72 3.92 8.57
CA THR A 483 -12.88 4.78 9.39
C THR A 483 -11.54 5.08 8.70
N ILE A 484 -10.68 5.86 9.36
CA ILE A 484 -9.28 6.02 8.94
C ILE A 484 -8.45 4.89 9.51
N LEU A 485 -7.75 4.18 8.64
CA LEU A 485 -6.83 3.10 8.98
C LEU A 485 -5.39 3.53 8.73
N ALA A 486 -4.49 3.22 9.67
CA ALA A 486 -3.06 3.20 9.35
C ALA A 486 -2.76 2.05 8.38
N ILE A 487 -1.69 2.16 7.59
CA ILE A 487 -1.27 1.08 6.67
C ILE A 487 -0.84 -0.20 7.40
N HIS A 488 -0.39 -0.08 8.66
CA HIS A 488 -0.15 -1.19 9.59
C HIS A 488 -0.14 -0.67 11.04
N PRO A 489 -0.32 -1.52 12.08
CA PRO A 489 -0.40 -1.11 13.48
C PRO A 489 0.77 -0.27 13.98
N LEU A 490 2.01 -0.59 13.58
CA LEU A 490 3.19 0.19 13.97
C LEU A 490 3.12 1.64 13.47
N THR A 491 2.56 1.88 12.28
CA THR A 491 2.36 3.24 11.76
C THR A 491 1.36 4.02 12.61
N ARG A 492 0.27 3.37 13.06
CA ARG A 492 -0.69 4.01 13.97
C ARG A 492 0.01 4.50 15.24
N LEU A 493 0.84 3.64 15.85
CA LEU A 493 1.58 4.00 17.07
C LEU A 493 2.56 5.14 16.85
N ALA A 494 3.37 5.05 15.79
CA ALA A 494 4.35 6.09 15.46
C ALA A 494 3.67 7.45 15.28
N ILE A 495 2.52 7.50 14.60
CA ILE A 495 1.73 8.73 14.45
C ILE A 495 1.21 9.21 15.79
N THR A 496 0.56 8.35 16.58
CA THR A 496 0.01 8.73 17.89
C THR A 496 1.11 9.30 18.80
N HIS A 497 2.27 8.67 18.86
CA HIS A 497 3.41 9.15 19.66
C HIS A 497 4.05 10.41 19.10
N SER A 498 4.10 10.58 17.77
CA SER A 498 4.59 11.80 17.13
C SER A 498 3.75 13.03 17.51
N HIS A 499 2.43 12.87 17.63
CA HIS A 499 1.57 13.94 18.14
C HIS A 499 1.71 14.15 19.64
N GLY A 500 1.88 13.06 20.40
CA GLY A 500 2.04 13.11 21.86
C GLY A 500 0.89 13.86 22.52
N GLN A 501 1.20 14.79 23.44
CA GLN A 501 0.16 15.53 24.18
C GLN A 501 -0.69 16.44 23.30
N ASN A 502 -0.24 16.81 22.09
CA ASN A 502 -0.95 17.75 21.23
C ASN A 502 -2.29 17.18 20.73
N VAL A 503 -2.40 15.85 20.57
CA VAL A 503 -3.64 15.21 20.10
C VAL A 503 -4.71 15.07 21.19
N ILE A 504 -4.34 15.25 22.48
CA ILE A 504 -5.26 15.02 23.61
C ILE A 504 -6.47 15.97 23.53
N ASN A 505 -6.28 17.22 23.13
CA ASN A 505 -7.39 18.16 22.97
C ASN A 505 -8.35 17.75 21.86
N ASP A 506 -7.82 17.30 20.72
CA ASP A 506 -8.63 16.83 19.60
C ASP A 506 -9.38 15.53 19.96
N LEU A 507 -8.73 14.63 20.72
CA LEU A 507 -9.36 13.43 21.29
C LEU A 507 -10.48 13.78 22.27
N ASN A 508 -10.27 14.77 23.14
CA ASN A 508 -11.28 15.23 24.10
C ASN A 508 -12.54 15.69 23.37
N GLU A 509 -12.39 16.54 22.35
CA GLU A 509 -13.50 17.09 21.59
C GLU A 509 -14.26 15.99 20.83
N ALA A 510 -13.54 15.10 20.13
CA ALA A 510 -14.16 14.03 19.36
C ALA A 510 -14.86 13.00 20.25
N THR A 511 -14.24 12.59 21.36
CA THR A 511 -14.82 11.63 22.30
C THR A 511 -16.07 12.20 22.97
N LEU A 512 -16.04 13.48 23.37
CA LEU A 512 -17.21 14.15 23.94
C LEU A 512 -18.38 14.18 22.94
N LYS A 513 -18.12 14.50 21.67
CA LYS A 513 -19.14 14.48 20.62
C LYS A 513 -19.72 13.09 20.40
N ALA A 514 -18.86 12.06 20.35
CA ALA A 514 -19.32 10.69 20.17
C ALA A 514 -20.22 10.23 21.31
N LEU A 515 -19.81 10.47 22.55
CA LEU A 515 -20.57 10.10 23.74
C LEU A 515 -21.86 10.93 23.95
N GLN A 516 -22.04 12.04 23.23
CA GLN A 516 -23.28 12.83 23.22
C GLN A 516 -24.17 12.57 22.01
N SER A 517 -23.71 11.75 21.06
CA SER A 517 -24.45 11.47 19.84
C SER A 517 -25.43 10.32 20.05
N ASP A 518 -26.66 10.50 19.57
CA ASP A 518 -27.68 9.43 19.52
C ASP A 518 -27.38 8.39 18.42
N GLU A 519 -26.36 8.63 17.58
CA GLU A 519 -25.98 7.75 16.47
C GLU A 519 -25.13 6.55 16.90
N TYR A 520 -24.42 6.65 18.03
CA TYR A 520 -23.58 5.55 18.53
C TYR A 520 -24.33 4.66 19.51
N THR A 521 -24.14 3.34 19.37
CA THR A 521 -24.57 2.36 20.37
C THR A 521 -23.73 2.48 21.65
N VAL A 522 -24.24 1.94 22.76
CA VAL A 522 -23.51 1.89 24.04
C VAL A 522 -22.17 1.17 23.87
N ASP A 523 -22.11 0.06 23.15
CA ASP A 523 -20.87 -0.68 22.90
C ASP A 523 -19.87 0.13 22.06
N SER A 524 -20.36 0.91 21.09
CA SER A 524 -19.52 1.84 20.34
C SER A 524 -18.95 2.93 21.24
N MET A 525 -19.76 3.49 22.14
CA MET A 525 -19.35 4.48 23.12
C MET A 525 -18.33 3.92 24.12
N GLU A 526 -18.52 2.71 24.62
CA GLU A 526 -17.56 2.01 25.50
C GLU A 526 -16.21 1.83 24.80
N ARG A 527 -16.22 1.36 23.55
CA ARG A 527 -15.02 1.17 22.74
C ARG A 527 -14.27 2.48 22.48
N ILE A 528 -15.00 3.53 22.12
CA ILE A 528 -14.42 4.87 21.89
C ILE A 528 -13.79 5.37 23.20
N THR A 529 -14.47 5.19 24.33
CA THR A 529 -13.96 5.56 25.66
C THR A 529 -12.72 4.77 26.05
N ALA A 530 -12.67 3.47 25.74
CA ALA A 530 -11.50 2.62 25.95
C ALA A 530 -10.31 3.08 25.12
N SER A 531 -10.54 3.37 23.84
CA SER A 531 -9.51 3.89 22.93
C SER A 531 -8.98 5.25 23.42
N TYR A 532 -9.87 6.13 23.89
CA TYR A 532 -9.53 7.42 24.46
C TYR A 532 -8.67 7.28 25.74
N ILE A 533 -9.13 6.50 26.73
CA ILE A 533 -8.41 6.30 27.99
C ILE A 533 -7.03 5.68 27.73
N THR A 534 -6.98 4.55 27.02
CA THR A 534 -5.74 3.81 26.78
C THR A 534 -4.72 4.62 25.99
N THR A 535 -5.17 5.44 25.03
CA THR A 535 -4.28 6.35 24.28
C THR A 535 -3.68 7.42 25.17
N ILE A 536 -4.48 8.06 26.03
CA ILE A 536 -3.96 9.06 26.97
C ILE A 536 -2.99 8.43 27.97
N LEU A 537 -3.28 7.22 28.47
CA LEU A 537 -2.37 6.50 29.36
C LEU A 537 -1.04 6.15 28.68
N ASP A 538 -1.08 5.77 27.40
CA ASP A 538 0.12 5.51 26.60
C ASP A 538 0.96 6.78 26.39
N ILE A 539 0.32 7.92 26.09
CA ILE A 539 1.02 9.20 25.88
C ILE A 539 1.57 9.76 27.20
N MET A 540 0.75 9.79 28.25
CA MET A 540 1.08 10.45 29.52
C MET A 540 1.95 9.59 30.44
N ARG A 541 1.96 8.27 30.23
CA ARG A 541 2.70 7.29 31.04
C ARG A 541 2.44 7.36 32.54
N LYS A 542 1.26 7.83 32.94
CA LYS A 542 0.84 7.97 34.34
C LYS A 542 -0.66 7.65 34.47
N PHE A 543 -1.04 6.98 35.56
CA PHE A 543 -2.43 6.82 35.97
C PHE A 543 -2.60 6.99 37.47
N GLU A 544 -3.43 7.94 37.87
CA GLU A 544 -3.81 8.19 39.25
C GLU A 544 -5.30 7.86 39.44
N PHE A 545 -5.62 7.02 40.41
CA PHE A 545 -7.01 6.62 40.62
C PHE A 545 -7.23 6.15 42.06
N ARG A 546 -8.48 6.28 42.48
CA ARG A 546 -8.98 5.73 43.73
C ARG A 546 -9.91 4.58 43.42
N CYS A 547 -9.84 3.52 44.20
CA CYS A 547 -10.58 2.29 43.94
C CYS A 547 -11.50 1.98 45.13
N TRP A 548 -12.74 1.57 44.84
CA TRP A 548 -13.78 1.32 45.82
C TRP A 548 -14.45 -0.04 45.63
N ASN A 549 -15.03 -0.59 46.69
CA ASN A 549 -15.95 -1.72 46.59
C ASN A 549 -17.32 -1.27 46.06
N PHE A 550 -17.96 -2.11 45.25
CA PHE A 550 -19.39 -1.93 44.95
C PHE A 550 -20.26 -2.12 46.19
N GLY A 551 -21.29 -1.29 46.34
CA GLY A 551 -22.28 -1.35 47.41
C GLY A 551 -22.61 0.02 48.00
N ASN A 552 -23.62 0.10 48.87
CA ASN A 552 -23.95 1.35 49.56
C ASN A 552 -23.84 1.17 51.08
N PRO A 553 -22.89 1.85 51.77
CA PRO A 553 -21.93 2.80 51.22
C PRO A 553 -20.75 2.12 50.51
N SER A 554 -20.26 2.72 49.42
CA SER A 554 -19.00 2.32 48.79
C SER A 554 -17.85 2.60 49.77
N SER A 555 -16.95 1.63 49.93
CA SER A 555 -15.76 1.77 50.78
C SER A 555 -14.51 1.86 49.90
N ASN A 556 -13.63 2.81 50.21
CA ASN A 556 -12.33 2.92 49.54
C ASN A 556 -11.48 1.68 49.91
N VAL A 557 -10.87 1.09 48.89
CA VAL A 557 -10.01 -0.10 49.01
C VAL A 557 -8.55 0.31 48.95
N PHE A 558 -8.18 1.09 47.93
CA PHE A 558 -6.84 1.66 47.79
C PHE A 558 -6.84 2.87 46.86
N ASP A 559 -5.83 3.71 47.04
CA ASP A 559 -5.49 4.81 46.14
C ASP A 559 -4.14 4.49 45.47
N LYS A 560 -4.03 4.71 44.16
CA LYS A 560 -2.83 4.43 43.39
C LYS A 560 -2.43 5.60 42.51
N ASN A 561 -1.13 5.83 42.43
CA ASN A 561 -0.50 6.75 41.49
C ASN A 561 0.66 6.00 40.82
N ILE A 562 0.42 5.56 39.58
CA ILE A 562 1.32 4.66 38.86
C ILE A 562 1.97 5.44 37.72
N ILE A 563 3.30 5.38 37.64
CA ILE A 563 4.07 5.85 36.48
C ILE A 563 4.56 4.61 35.75
N PHE A 564 4.27 4.52 34.45
CA PHE A 564 4.57 3.35 33.62
C PHE A 564 5.99 3.44 33.05
N ASP A 565 6.82 2.44 33.34
CA ASP A 565 8.16 2.32 32.73
C ASP A 565 8.06 1.79 31.30
N LYS A 566 7.02 0.99 31.02
CA LYS A 566 6.81 0.31 29.75
C LYS A 566 5.33 0.23 29.41
N VAL A 567 5.04 0.33 28.12
CA VAL A 567 3.74 -0.03 27.54
C VAL A 567 3.99 -1.22 26.63
N ILE A 568 3.18 -2.25 26.78
CA ILE A 568 3.24 -3.46 25.97
C ILE A 568 1.86 -3.68 25.37
N ARG A 569 1.81 -3.89 24.06
CA ARG A 569 0.58 -4.19 23.34
C ARG A 569 0.44 -5.69 23.17
N LEU A 570 -0.69 -6.22 23.64
CA LEU A 570 -0.97 -7.65 23.63
C LEU A 570 -1.60 -7.98 22.28
N VAL A 571 -0.86 -8.77 21.52
CA VAL A 571 -1.23 -9.20 20.18
C VAL A 571 -1.42 -10.70 20.26
N ASN A 572 -2.65 -11.17 20.04
CA ASN A 572 -3.07 -12.57 20.12
C ASN A 572 -3.16 -13.15 21.54
N ASN A 573 -3.59 -14.40 21.57
CA ASN A 573 -3.82 -15.24 22.74
C ASN A 573 -2.54 -15.69 23.48
N ASP A 574 -1.35 -15.50 22.90
CA ASP A 574 -0.13 -16.10 23.45
C ASP A 574 0.60 -15.17 24.44
N LEU A 575 0.18 -15.28 25.70
CA LEU A 575 0.81 -14.68 26.86
C LEU A 575 2.31 -15.06 27.02
N SER A 576 2.75 -16.18 26.42
CA SER A 576 4.14 -16.65 26.51
C SER A 576 5.13 -15.85 25.67
N SER A 577 4.65 -15.00 24.76
CA SER A 577 5.48 -14.03 24.04
C SER A 577 5.96 -12.86 24.92
N ILE A 578 5.36 -12.70 26.10
CA ILE A 578 5.57 -11.59 27.02
C ILE A 578 6.41 -12.07 28.21
N LYS A 579 7.64 -12.55 27.99
CA LYS A 579 8.44 -13.11 29.09
C LYS A 579 9.09 -12.04 29.97
N ASP A 580 9.31 -10.85 29.43
CA ASP A 580 10.19 -9.85 30.06
C ASP A 580 9.45 -8.67 30.69
N PHE A 581 8.10 -8.63 30.65
CA PHE A 581 7.36 -7.52 31.28
C PHE A 581 7.59 -7.42 32.80
N LYS A 582 7.93 -8.55 33.43
CA LYS A 582 8.23 -8.62 34.87
C LYS A 582 9.54 -7.93 35.25
N GLU A 583 10.40 -7.63 34.28
CA GLU A 583 11.64 -6.90 34.53
C GLU A 583 11.39 -5.43 34.86
N TYR A 584 10.29 -4.87 34.35
CA TYR A 584 9.86 -3.50 34.58
C TYR A 584 9.07 -3.35 35.90
N LYS A 585 9.06 -2.17 36.52
CA LYS A 585 8.38 -1.96 37.79
C LYS A 585 6.88 -1.82 37.59
N ASN A 586 6.49 -0.97 36.65
CA ASN A 586 5.09 -0.74 36.29
C ASN A 586 4.92 -0.84 34.77
N VAL A 587 4.01 -1.72 34.34
CA VAL A 587 3.73 -1.94 32.91
C VAL A 587 2.25 -1.73 32.63
N LEU A 588 1.95 -0.91 31.63
CA LEU A 588 0.63 -0.82 31.03
C LEU A 588 0.53 -1.84 29.88
N LEU A 589 -0.43 -2.74 29.97
CA LEU A 589 -0.68 -3.78 28.97
C LEU A 589 -1.98 -3.45 28.23
N ILE A 590 -1.91 -3.23 26.92
CA ILE A 590 -3.06 -2.83 26.09
C ILE A 590 -3.37 -3.95 25.08
N PRO A 591 -4.51 -4.64 25.20
CA PRO A 591 -4.97 -5.57 24.17
C PRO A 591 -5.26 -4.87 22.84
N GLU A 592 -4.73 -5.41 21.74
CA GLU A 592 -5.00 -4.93 20.39
C GLU A 592 -6.18 -5.71 19.75
N TYR A 593 -7.40 -5.21 20.00
CA TYR A 593 -8.68 -5.58 19.36
C TYR A 593 -9.20 -7.04 19.59
N PRO A 594 -10.54 -7.31 19.53
CA PRO A 594 -11.27 -8.20 20.44
C PRO A 594 -11.56 -9.61 19.91
N LYS A 595 -10.99 -10.03 18.77
CA LYS A 595 -11.21 -11.39 18.24
C LYS A 595 -10.52 -12.49 19.08
N TYR A 596 -9.88 -12.12 20.18
CA TYR A 596 -9.06 -13.02 20.98
C TYR A 596 -9.77 -13.46 22.27
N PRO A 597 -10.15 -14.75 22.40
CA PRO A 597 -10.92 -15.28 23.53
C PRO A 597 -10.22 -15.21 24.89
N ASN A 598 -8.95 -14.80 24.96
CA ASN A 598 -8.16 -14.80 26.21
C ASN A 598 -8.27 -13.50 27.03
N TYR A 599 -8.81 -12.40 26.48
CA TYR A 599 -9.03 -11.14 27.23
C TYR A 599 -10.50 -10.68 27.21
N PRO A 600 -11.49 -11.57 27.43
CA PRO A 600 -12.89 -11.23 27.27
C PRO A 600 -13.34 -10.25 28.37
N GLY A 601 -13.59 -9.00 27.98
CA GLY A 601 -14.10 -7.97 28.87
C GLY A 601 -13.05 -7.24 29.69
N VAL A 602 -11.79 -7.21 29.25
CA VAL A 602 -10.78 -6.30 29.84
C VAL A 602 -10.22 -5.39 28.76
N ASP A 603 -10.25 -4.08 29.00
CA ASP A 603 -9.78 -3.06 28.07
C ASP A 603 -8.29 -2.74 28.23
N PHE A 604 -7.73 -2.87 29.44
CA PHE A 604 -6.29 -2.78 29.69
C PHE A 604 -5.90 -3.39 31.06
N PHE A 605 -4.61 -3.68 31.23
CA PHE A 605 -4.05 -4.12 32.50
C PHE A 605 -2.92 -3.23 32.99
N ILE A 606 -2.71 -3.26 34.30
CA ILE A 606 -1.54 -2.69 34.94
C ILE A 606 -0.85 -3.76 35.77
N TRP A 607 0.39 -4.07 35.40
CA TRP A 607 1.30 -4.85 36.24
C TRP A 607 2.04 -3.91 37.18
N ASN A 608 1.92 -4.13 38.49
CA ASN A 608 2.72 -3.47 39.51
C ASN A 608 3.58 -4.52 40.21
N ARG A 609 4.88 -4.48 39.90
CA ARG A 609 5.87 -5.43 40.40
C ARG A 609 6.13 -5.29 41.89
N GLU A 610 6.14 -4.06 42.41
CA GLU A 610 6.48 -3.78 43.81
C GLU A 610 5.48 -4.41 44.77
N GLU A 611 4.19 -4.32 44.43
CA GLU A 611 3.12 -4.94 45.21
C GLU A 611 2.81 -6.40 44.79
N GLY A 612 3.34 -6.82 43.64
CA GLY A 612 3.08 -8.12 43.04
C GLY A 612 1.60 -8.29 42.70
N VAL A 613 0.99 -7.27 42.07
CA VAL A 613 -0.44 -7.25 41.73
C VAL A 613 -0.66 -6.99 40.25
N LEU A 614 -1.70 -7.62 39.70
CA LEU A 614 -2.22 -7.35 38.36
C LEU A 614 -3.59 -6.69 38.50
N LEU A 615 -3.75 -5.52 37.88
CA LEU A 615 -5.01 -4.77 37.86
C LEU A 615 -5.61 -4.87 36.46
N ALA A 616 -6.79 -5.45 36.34
CA ALA A 616 -7.54 -5.59 35.10
C ALA A 616 -8.68 -4.58 35.07
N PHE A 617 -8.73 -3.72 34.05
CA PHE A 617 -9.71 -2.65 33.93
C PHE A 617 -10.71 -2.89 32.81
N GLN A 618 -11.99 -2.75 33.13
CA GLN A 618 -13.08 -2.78 32.17
C GLN A 618 -13.85 -1.47 32.22
N ILE A 619 -14.12 -0.88 31.07
CA ILE A 619 -14.89 0.34 30.91
C ILE A 619 -16.36 -0.01 30.68
N ALA A 620 -17.25 0.70 31.37
CA ALA A 620 -18.69 0.55 31.21
C ALA A 620 -19.37 1.92 31.15
N ILE A 621 -20.34 2.08 30.25
CA ILE A 621 -21.07 3.35 30.05
C ILE A 621 -22.49 3.28 30.63
N ASP A 622 -23.26 2.23 30.33
CA ASP A 622 -24.65 2.08 30.82
C ASP A 622 -24.77 1.05 31.95
N LYS A 623 -24.16 -0.13 31.77
CA LYS A 623 -24.36 -1.28 32.66
C LYS A 623 -23.09 -2.05 32.93
N ILE A 624 -23.02 -2.58 34.15
CA ILE A 624 -21.96 -3.49 34.56
C ILE A 624 -22.37 -4.90 34.16
N HIS A 625 -21.76 -5.41 33.10
CA HIS A 625 -21.92 -6.78 32.63
C HIS A 625 -20.67 -7.60 32.94
N ASP A 626 -20.86 -8.77 33.57
CA ASP A 626 -19.82 -9.78 33.63
C ASP A 626 -19.73 -10.46 32.27
N ARG A 627 -18.72 -10.12 31.46
CA ARG A 627 -18.47 -10.87 30.23
C ARG A 627 -18.03 -12.29 30.61
N LYS A 628 -18.62 -13.30 29.96
CA LYS A 628 -18.82 -14.70 30.43
C LYS A 628 -17.57 -15.57 30.76
N ASN A 629 -16.35 -15.05 30.85
CA ASN A 629 -15.12 -15.86 30.85
C ASN A 629 -14.10 -15.54 31.97
N VAL A 630 -14.57 -15.13 33.16
CA VAL A 630 -13.68 -14.72 34.28
C VAL A 630 -12.88 -15.89 34.90
N ASN A 631 -13.39 -17.12 34.85
CA ASN A 631 -12.80 -18.23 35.63
C ASN A 631 -11.45 -18.74 35.08
N HIS A 632 -11.34 -18.97 33.75
CA HIS A 632 -10.06 -19.40 33.15
C HIS A 632 -9.05 -18.25 33.03
N PHE A 633 -9.54 -17.01 32.99
CA PHE A 633 -8.70 -15.83 32.91
C PHE A 633 -7.72 -15.71 34.10
N ASN A 634 -8.21 -15.93 35.34
CA ASN A 634 -7.39 -15.75 36.54
C ASN A 634 -6.25 -16.77 36.67
N GLU A 635 -6.52 -18.03 36.35
CA GLU A 635 -5.52 -19.11 36.41
C GLU A 635 -4.35 -18.85 35.45
N ASP A 636 -4.64 -18.41 34.22
CA ASP A 636 -3.62 -18.15 33.21
C ASP A 636 -2.74 -16.95 33.55
N TRP A 637 -3.36 -15.84 33.97
CA TRP A 637 -2.62 -14.63 34.35
C TRP A 637 -1.88 -14.78 35.66
N SER A 638 -2.42 -15.49 36.65
CA SER A 638 -1.72 -15.75 37.91
C SER A 638 -0.47 -16.59 37.68
N ARG A 639 -0.56 -17.63 36.85
CA ARG A 639 0.58 -18.45 36.41
C ARG A 639 1.58 -17.62 35.62
N LEU A 640 1.12 -16.81 34.66
CA LEU A 640 1.99 -15.96 33.86
C LEU A 640 2.74 -14.96 34.74
N CYS A 641 2.05 -14.26 35.63
CA CYS A 641 2.62 -13.28 36.55
C CYS A 641 3.45 -13.94 37.67
N GLY A 642 3.21 -15.21 37.98
CA GLY A 642 3.82 -15.90 39.12
C GLY A 642 3.28 -15.40 40.46
N ILE A 643 1.99 -15.07 40.50
CA ILE A 643 1.28 -14.52 41.68
C ILE A 643 0.11 -15.42 42.06
N ASN A 644 -0.47 -15.20 43.23
CA ASN A 644 -1.73 -15.84 43.61
C ASN A 644 -2.89 -15.15 42.85
N GLU A 645 -3.94 -15.89 42.46
CA GLU A 645 -5.16 -15.33 41.89
C GLU A 645 -5.78 -14.21 42.75
N SER A 646 -5.62 -14.28 44.08
CA SER A 646 -6.07 -13.23 45.00
C SER A 646 -5.34 -11.88 44.83
N LYS A 647 -4.28 -11.83 44.03
CA LYS A 647 -3.51 -10.63 43.67
C LYS A 647 -3.89 -10.08 42.29
N ILE A 648 -4.92 -10.64 41.66
CA ILE A 648 -5.54 -10.14 40.44
C ILE A 648 -6.81 -9.39 40.84
N TYR A 649 -6.88 -8.12 40.48
CA TYR A 649 -8.01 -7.24 40.80
C TYR A 649 -8.74 -6.86 39.52
N PHE A 650 -10.04 -7.15 39.46
CA PHE A 650 -10.92 -6.66 38.41
C PHE A 650 -11.62 -5.38 38.83
N ILE A 651 -11.48 -4.36 38.00
CA ILE A 651 -11.87 -2.99 38.31
C ILE A 651 -12.71 -2.43 37.16
N TRP A 652 -13.94 -2.03 37.45
CA TRP A 652 -14.78 -1.32 36.49
C TRP A 652 -14.50 0.18 36.53
N ILE A 653 -14.37 0.82 35.38
CA ILE A 653 -14.34 2.29 35.23
C ILE A 653 -15.68 2.72 34.62
N THR A 654 -16.47 3.48 35.35
CA THR A 654 -17.86 3.79 34.96
C THR A 654 -18.37 5.09 35.59
N PHE A 655 -19.53 5.58 35.14
CA PHE A 655 -20.20 6.74 35.73
C PHE A 655 -20.73 6.47 37.15
N ASP A 656 -20.79 7.54 37.97
CA ASP A 656 -21.30 7.49 39.34
C ASP A 656 -22.76 7.00 39.41
N ASN A 657 -23.62 7.44 38.48
CA ASN A 657 -25.02 7.02 38.42
C ASN A 657 -25.19 5.51 38.15
N VAL A 658 -24.28 4.89 37.38
CA VAL A 658 -24.26 3.45 37.14
C VAL A 658 -23.86 2.71 38.42
N ILE A 659 -22.88 3.23 39.15
CA ILE A 659 -22.45 2.68 40.45
C ILE A 659 -23.59 2.76 41.47
N GLU A 660 -24.30 3.90 41.56
CA GLU A 660 -25.42 4.11 42.49
C GLU A 660 -26.60 3.16 42.23
N LYS A 661 -26.84 2.79 40.97
CA LYS A 661 -27.87 1.79 40.59
C LYS A 661 -27.54 0.38 41.13
N VAL A 662 -26.27 0.09 41.48
CA VAL A 662 -25.85 -1.19 42.07
C VAL A 662 -26.10 -1.19 43.58
N THR A 663 -27.30 -1.61 43.96
CA THR A 663 -27.77 -1.58 45.36
C THR A 663 -27.26 -2.73 46.24
N LYS A 664 -26.75 -3.81 45.66
CA LYS A 664 -26.20 -4.97 46.39
C LYS A 664 -24.68 -4.95 46.34
N MET A 665 -24.04 -5.18 47.48
CA MET A 665 -22.61 -5.46 47.53
C MET A 665 -22.32 -6.66 46.64
N ILE A 666 -21.52 -6.48 45.59
CA ILE A 666 -21.08 -7.58 44.75
C ILE A 666 -19.70 -8.00 45.29
N PRO A 667 -19.57 -9.18 45.92
CA PRO A 667 -18.32 -9.59 46.55
C PRO A 667 -17.16 -9.54 45.54
N ASN A 668 -16.02 -9.00 45.96
CA ASN A 668 -14.78 -8.94 45.19
C ASN A 668 -14.85 -8.15 43.87
N LYS A 669 -15.86 -7.30 43.68
CA LYS A 669 -15.91 -6.34 42.55
C LYS A 669 -15.50 -4.95 42.99
N LEU A 670 -14.60 -4.36 42.22
CA LEU A 670 -14.03 -3.04 42.49
C LEU A 670 -14.40 -2.04 41.40
N HIS A 671 -14.48 -0.77 41.72
CA HIS A 671 -14.69 0.27 40.71
C HIS A 671 -13.81 1.49 40.91
N VAL A 672 -13.69 2.26 39.84
CA VAL A 672 -13.17 3.61 39.75
C VAL A 672 -14.26 4.44 39.09
N SER A 673 -14.71 5.51 39.73
CA SER A 673 -15.69 6.39 39.09
C SER A 673 -15.03 7.31 38.08
N PHE A 674 -15.72 7.64 36.99
CA PHE A 674 -15.24 8.63 36.03
C PHE A 674 -15.01 10.01 36.66
N SER A 675 -15.83 10.42 37.63
CA SER A 675 -15.62 11.66 38.38
C SER A 675 -14.27 11.69 39.10
N SER A 676 -13.84 10.55 39.65
CA SER A 676 -12.56 10.44 40.39
C SER A 676 -11.31 10.56 39.54
N ILE A 677 -11.41 10.34 38.23
CA ILE A 677 -10.30 10.43 37.28
C ILE A 677 -10.46 11.61 36.29
N SER A 678 -11.48 12.44 36.50
CA SER A 678 -11.86 13.53 35.57
C SER A 678 -10.79 14.61 35.37
N ASP A 679 -9.85 14.76 36.32
CA ASP A 679 -8.72 15.68 36.16
C ASP A 679 -7.70 15.19 35.11
N GLN A 680 -7.58 13.88 34.92
CA GLN A 680 -6.73 13.27 33.87
C GLN A 680 -7.50 13.06 32.57
N PHE A 681 -8.82 12.95 32.65
CA PHE A 681 -9.72 12.69 31.52
C PHE A 681 -10.86 13.73 31.52
N PRO A 682 -10.60 14.96 31.02
CA PRO A 682 -11.51 16.10 31.20
C PRO A 682 -12.92 15.90 30.63
N ILE A 683 -13.08 14.99 29.67
CA ILE A 683 -14.39 14.68 29.07
C ILE A 683 -15.42 14.26 30.13
N PHE A 684 -14.99 13.57 31.19
CA PHE A 684 -15.89 13.06 32.22
C PHE A 684 -16.43 14.17 33.12
N LYS A 685 -15.67 15.26 33.28
CA LYS A 685 -16.16 16.47 33.95
C LYS A 685 -17.25 17.16 33.14
N ALA A 686 -17.11 17.18 31.81
CA ALA A 686 -18.09 17.78 30.91
C ALA A 686 -19.39 16.96 30.82
N MET A 687 -19.34 15.65 31.06
CA MET A 687 -20.51 14.76 31.04
C MET A 687 -21.30 14.68 32.33
N GLY A 688 -20.77 15.23 33.43
CA GLY A 688 -21.22 15.00 34.81
C GLY A 688 -22.67 15.36 35.19
N TYR A 689 -23.57 15.55 34.23
CA TYR A 689 -25.01 15.77 34.44
C TYR A 689 -25.95 15.18 33.34
N ASN A 690 -25.46 14.53 32.28
CA ASN A 690 -26.27 14.31 31.06
C ASN A 690 -26.60 12.86 30.66
N PHE A 691 -26.12 11.82 31.35
CA PHE A 691 -26.61 10.45 31.12
C PHE A 691 -27.78 10.15 32.07
N ASN A 692 -29.01 10.47 31.63
CA ASN A 692 -30.25 10.07 32.30
C ASN A 692 -30.88 8.87 31.61
#